data_AF-A0A0S8HJA8-F1
#
_entry.id   AF-A0A0S8HJA8-F1
#
_cell.length_a   1.000
_cell.length_b   1.000
_cell.length_c   1.000
_cell.angle_alpha   90.00
_cell.angle_beta   90.00
_cell.angle_gamma   90.00
#
_symmetry.space_group_name_H-M   'P 1'
#
loop_
_entity.id
_entity.type
_entity.pdbx_description
1 polymer ?
#
loop_
_entity_poly.entity_id
_entity_poly.type
_entity_poly.pdbx_seq_one_letter_code
_entity_poly.pdbx_strand_id
1 'polypeptide(L)'
;MLACAGASAEAEMVRRRWGKAPKESPSQRAERPQAKPPTAYVAKTQAAPKVDGDLADEVWTKATVLRLERTLDGSAGAAQPTEVRLLRDEANLYVACRCSEPLMNRLTARTAGHDADVWGDDSLELFIGPGRGYYHFAVNPVGATYDARVKDRGWNSGFRSAAAKGVREWTAEMAIPLGAMAAGETPTEWIANFNRNRRTSGALQESAWSPTYSGDSHVPARFGKLLFQPPPPEPPAPERPVVKKDEVTILPAEDGEGVVRFDLSALPRGAGIHRAELLVFRSALVSGADDAGSVDIEVYPLFEEFGGGKPAVSAAPLALRGPWFDRFDATEAVRKWGAGKPNGGFYVKVCPYWNPEGTCLDVAYEGKPDQVPPQVSGLKVLHRAGQTFITFNEVQPLITAEKTTWGEIKKALAEAKAACSYRIYAHAEPISADNLHQAELLGEVGPLSAYNVNARNKEYLIGQAMIESDEIGELAEDFNGRMHQWHMDSPRMDRYPVQRFVIDERAGALPVGTGLYVHHPGSAGRRYYAMVCVRDGVENTKDISEANALRSPVDETVGTGVPVRQGKGLWGPYFDYPGTRWVYVQWCAPPLSPRPNMYFNWSVLIPPKVQGKAPAELYFHPDGYSYAQPGKKMLLGSIQIAPHDYPPSGWYGFNDACGTLKSFKSGTVGDHTQRRIVAFLDWAQKELPIDPDRIMAVGADGAAGLALSFPDVFACVRITGFDEGVLNARAAGVYADAWGPKSPQIKDGKGRGDWAWADLDKLALEQTTDLPLFMCAGPSWGRVAGYAKGRGRFYSAMQEARQPLQAGWGWSGAGNLGGIDRYTGEWRGRVISRDMPIPAVANSTRDRDAEDSGLAGGGYSWRDLKEEADSFSVTLIGRE
;
A
#
# COMPACT_ATOMS: atom_id res chain seq x y z
N MET A 1 -50.57 -19.65 49.24
CA MET A 1 -49.77 -20.01 48.06
C MET A 1 -48.54 -19.12 48.05
N LEU A 2 -47.40 -19.65 48.49
CA LEU A 2 -46.10 -19.04 48.25
C LEU A 2 -45.80 -19.16 46.76
N ALA A 3 -45.68 -18.04 46.06
CA ALA A 3 -45.00 -18.01 44.76
C ALA A 3 -43.54 -17.66 45.04
N CYS A 4 -42.66 -18.64 44.87
CA CYS A 4 -41.21 -18.47 44.92
C CYS A 4 -40.78 -17.53 43.78
N ALA A 5 -40.51 -16.27 44.12
CA ALA A 5 -39.60 -15.44 43.35
C ALA A 5 -38.18 -15.95 43.64
N GLY A 6 -37.56 -16.62 42.67
CA GLY A 6 -36.15 -16.99 42.74
C GLY A 6 -35.25 -15.76 42.58
N ALA A 7 -34.42 -15.49 43.59
CA ALA A 7 -33.20 -14.65 43.53
C ALA A 7 -32.28 -15.14 42.38
N SER A 8 -31.87 -14.33 41.39
CA SER A 8 -30.79 -13.31 41.33
C SER A 8 -29.35 -13.83 41.36
N ALA A 9 -28.56 -13.42 40.34
CA ALA A 9 -27.10 -13.57 40.11
C ALA A 9 -26.62 -15.00 39.75
N GLU A 10 -25.73 -15.23 38.79
CA GLU A 10 -24.44 -14.56 38.54
C GLU A 10 -24.11 -14.55 37.02
N ALA A 11 -24.17 -13.42 36.34
CA ALA A 11 -23.71 -13.34 34.94
C ALA A 11 -22.21 -13.01 34.89
N GLU A 12 -21.40 -13.92 35.43
CA GLU A 12 -19.94 -13.86 35.28
C GLU A 12 -19.55 -14.26 33.84
N MET A 13 -18.59 -13.54 33.27
CA MET A 13 -18.06 -13.80 31.93
C MET A 13 -16.69 -14.46 32.02
N VAL A 14 -16.50 -15.59 31.32
CA VAL A 14 -15.16 -16.14 31.04
C VAL A 14 -14.81 -15.83 29.61
N ARG A 15 -13.56 -15.42 29.36
CA ARG A 15 -13.00 -15.49 28.00
C ARG A 15 -11.75 -16.35 27.99
N ARG A 16 -11.73 -17.30 27.04
CA ARG A 16 -10.63 -18.25 26.82
C ARG A 16 -10.28 -18.34 25.34
N ARG A 17 -9.00 -18.62 25.06
CA ARG A 17 -8.49 -18.98 23.73
C ARG A 17 -8.24 -20.47 23.62
N TRP A 18 -8.66 -21.03 22.49
CA TRP A 18 -8.23 -22.32 21.99
C TRP A 18 -7.20 -22.13 20.88
N GLY A 19 -6.16 -22.96 20.88
CA GLY A 19 -5.01 -22.80 19.98
C GLY A 19 -3.96 -21.82 20.51
N LYS A 20 -2.84 -21.71 19.78
CA LYS A 20 -1.70 -20.85 20.16
C LYS A 20 -1.33 -19.98 18.97
N ALA A 21 -1.40 -18.66 19.16
CA ALA A 21 -1.00 -17.73 18.12
C ALA A 21 0.50 -17.88 17.81
N PRO A 22 0.94 -17.57 16.58
CA PRO A 22 2.36 -17.53 16.24
C PRO A 22 3.11 -16.61 17.20
N LYS A 23 4.31 -17.02 17.64
CA LYS A 23 5.15 -16.22 18.55
C LYS A 23 5.63 -14.92 17.91
N GLU A 24 5.79 -14.92 16.59
CA GLU A 24 6.27 -13.79 15.82
C GLU A 24 5.29 -13.53 14.67
N SER A 25 5.02 -12.26 14.38
CA SER A 25 4.35 -11.89 13.14
C SER A 25 5.30 -12.09 11.96
N PRO A 26 4.78 -12.40 10.75
CA PRO A 26 5.61 -12.47 9.57
C PRO A 26 6.37 -11.14 9.36
N SER A 27 7.68 -11.19 9.41
CA SER A 27 8.56 -10.03 9.21
C SER A 27 8.99 -9.85 7.75
N GLN A 28 8.75 -10.87 6.92
CA GLN A 28 9.18 -10.93 5.53
C GLN A 28 7.97 -11.22 4.62
N ARG A 29 7.95 -10.58 3.45
CA ARG A 29 7.07 -11.05 2.37
C ARG A 29 7.50 -12.47 2.02
N ALA A 30 6.55 -13.29 1.59
CA ALA A 30 6.93 -14.55 0.97
C ALA A 30 7.87 -14.20 -0.18
N GLU A 31 9.11 -14.71 -0.14
CA GLU A 31 9.91 -14.76 -1.36
C GLU A 31 9.02 -15.47 -2.38
N ARG A 32 8.62 -14.75 -3.42
CA ARG A 32 7.87 -15.37 -4.51
C ARG A 32 8.81 -16.43 -5.05
N PRO A 33 8.56 -17.73 -4.78
CA PRO A 33 9.50 -18.74 -5.19
C PRO A 33 9.66 -18.55 -6.69
N GLN A 34 10.91 -18.41 -7.16
CA GLN A 34 11.12 -18.39 -8.60
C GLN A 34 10.51 -19.67 -9.14
N ALA A 35 9.43 -19.54 -9.90
CA ALA A 35 8.70 -20.68 -10.43
C ALA A 35 9.73 -21.54 -11.16
N LYS A 36 9.72 -22.85 -10.91
CA LYS A 36 10.59 -23.74 -11.68
C LYS A 36 10.21 -23.57 -13.16
N PRO A 37 11.18 -23.58 -14.09
CA PRO A 37 10.85 -23.50 -15.51
C PRO A 37 9.78 -24.55 -15.88
N PRO A 38 8.70 -24.14 -16.56
CA PRO A 38 7.56 -25.01 -16.83
C PRO A 38 7.89 -26.07 -17.88
N THR A 39 7.07 -27.11 -17.97
CA THR A 39 7.14 -28.12 -19.03
C THR A 39 5.91 -28.01 -19.92
N ALA A 40 6.11 -28.07 -21.24
CA ALA A 40 5.06 -28.11 -22.25
C ALA A 40 5.25 -29.32 -23.17
N TYR A 41 4.16 -29.71 -23.82
CA TYR A 41 4.08 -30.89 -24.67
C TYR A 41 3.77 -30.48 -26.10
N VAL A 42 4.53 -31.02 -27.05
CA VAL A 42 4.37 -30.73 -28.49
C VAL A 42 3.81 -31.99 -29.16
N ALA A 43 2.52 -31.96 -29.46
CA ALA A 43 1.83 -33.07 -30.10
C ALA A 43 2.22 -33.21 -31.58
N LYS A 44 2.30 -34.46 -32.06
CA LYS A 44 2.50 -34.76 -33.47
C LYS A 44 1.18 -34.61 -34.24
N THR A 45 1.22 -33.93 -35.38
CA THR A 45 0.09 -33.81 -36.31
C THR A 45 0.40 -34.54 -37.63
N GLN A 46 -0.65 -35.00 -38.31
CA GLN A 46 -0.59 -35.57 -39.67
C GLN A 46 -0.98 -34.54 -40.75
N ALA A 47 -1.60 -33.43 -40.37
CA ALA A 47 -1.98 -32.33 -41.25
C ALA A 47 -1.26 -31.06 -40.80
N ALA A 48 -0.49 -30.45 -41.70
CA ALA A 48 0.18 -29.18 -41.45
C ALA A 48 -0.83 -28.03 -41.44
N PRO A 49 -0.78 -27.10 -40.48
CA PRO A 49 -1.56 -25.87 -40.55
C PRO A 49 -1.10 -25.00 -41.72
N LYS A 50 -2.01 -24.20 -42.24
CA LYS A 50 -1.71 -23.16 -43.23
C LYS A 50 -1.14 -21.96 -42.49
N VAL A 51 0.08 -21.56 -42.81
CA VAL A 51 0.72 -20.39 -42.19
C VAL A 51 0.22 -19.12 -42.90
N ASP A 52 -0.94 -18.62 -42.48
CA ASP A 52 -1.54 -17.38 -43.03
C ASP A 52 -1.93 -16.35 -41.95
N GLY A 53 -1.69 -16.68 -40.68
CA GLY A 53 -1.96 -15.82 -39.55
C GLY A 53 -3.36 -16.01 -38.98
N ASP A 54 -4.19 -16.89 -39.55
CA ASP A 54 -5.51 -17.24 -39.05
C ASP A 54 -5.47 -18.56 -38.26
N LEU A 55 -5.88 -18.52 -36.99
CA LEU A 55 -5.86 -19.68 -36.10
C LEU A 55 -7.10 -20.57 -36.26
N ALA A 56 -7.87 -20.42 -37.34
CA ALA A 56 -9.11 -21.17 -37.60
C ALA A 56 -8.90 -22.66 -37.95
N ASP A 57 -7.67 -23.06 -38.30
CA ASP A 57 -7.37 -24.45 -38.64
C ASP A 57 -7.68 -25.43 -37.50
N GLU A 58 -8.48 -26.47 -37.79
CA GLU A 58 -8.95 -27.44 -36.80
C GLU A 58 -7.80 -28.14 -36.06
N VAL A 59 -6.63 -28.28 -36.71
CA VAL A 59 -5.45 -28.92 -36.12
C VAL A 59 -5.00 -28.24 -34.82
N TRP A 60 -5.22 -26.93 -34.67
CA TRP A 60 -4.85 -26.18 -33.47
C TRP A 60 -5.66 -26.59 -32.22
N THR A 61 -6.82 -27.23 -32.38
CA THR A 61 -7.61 -27.76 -31.25
C THR A 61 -6.91 -28.91 -30.53
N LYS A 62 -5.96 -29.57 -31.19
CA LYS A 62 -5.17 -30.69 -30.65
C LYS A 62 -3.93 -30.23 -29.88
N ALA A 63 -3.60 -28.94 -29.94
CA ALA A 63 -2.42 -28.38 -29.29
C ALA A 63 -2.71 -28.06 -27.81
N THR A 64 -1.70 -28.26 -26.96
CA THR A 64 -1.72 -27.69 -25.61
C THR A 64 -1.63 -26.17 -25.71
N VAL A 65 -2.47 -25.45 -24.95
CA VAL A 65 -2.44 -23.99 -24.88
C VAL A 65 -1.52 -23.56 -23.74
N LEU A 66 -0.40 -22.92 -24.09
CA LEU A 66 0.49 -22.26 -23.15
C LEU A 66 0.03 -20.82 -22.96
N ARG A 67 0.18 -20.28 -21.74
CA ARG A 67 -0.20 -18.91 -21.41
C ARG A 67 0.98 -18.11 -20.87
N LEU A 68 1.14 -16.89 -21.37
CA LEU A 68 2.10 -15.91 -20.84
C LEU A 68 1.35 -15.08 -19.80
N GLU A 69 1.40 -15.52 -18.54
CA GLU A 69 0.57 -14.95 -17.46
C GLU A 69 1.34 -13.96 -16.57
N ARG A 70 2.66 -13.89 -16.72
CA ARG A 70 3.55 -13.10 -15.87
C ARG A 70 4.49 -12.23 -16.69
N THR A 71 4.97 -11.17 -16.07
CA THR A 71 6.05 -10.35 -16.62
C THR A 71 7.35 -11.14 -16.74
N LEU A 72 8.25 -10.73 -17.64
CA LEU A 72 9.55 -11.39 -17.85
C LEU A 72 10.38 -11.49 -16.56
N ASP A 73 10.36 -10.43 -15.75
CA ASP A 73 11.00 -10.35 -14.44
C ASP A 73 10.21 -11.06 -13.31
N GLY A 74 9.01 -11.58 -13.63
CA GLY A 74 8.12 -12.24 -12.69
C GLY A 74 7.47 -11.33 -11.64
N SER A 75 7.68 -10.02 -11.70
CA SER A 75 7.23 -9.06 -10.68
C SER A 75 5.71 -8.84 -10.68
N ALA A 76 5.04 -8.99 -11.83
CA ALA A 76 3.60 -8.76 -11.97
C ALA A 76 2.93 -9.76 -12.93
N GLY A 77 1.59 -9.71 -12.98
CA GLY A 77 0.81 -10.37 -14.04
C GLY A 77 1.04 -9.72 -15.41
N ALA A 78 0.89 -10.48 -16.48
CA ALA A 78 1.00 -9.97 -17.84
C ALA A 78 -0.08 -8.90 -18.11
N ALA A 79 0.31 -7.79 -18.73
CA ALA A 79 -0.61 -6.67 -18.99
C ALA A 79 -1.77 -7.03 -19.92
N GLN A 80 -1.54 -7.98 -20.84
CA GLN A 80 -2.55 -8.55 -21.73
C GLN A 80 -2.28 -10.04 -21.92
N PRO A 81 -3.32 -10.89 -21.95
CA PRO A 81 -3.14 -12.32 -22.11
C PRO A 81 -2.54 -12.65 -23.49
N THR A 82 -1.72 -13.69 -23.53
CA THR A 82 -1.14 -14.22 -24.77
C THR A 82 -1.11 -15.74 -24.69
N GLU A 83 -1.66 -16.38 -25.72
CA GLU A 83 -1.72 -17.82 -25.85
C GLU A 83 -0.72 -18.30 -26.91
N VAL A 84 -0.03 -19.40 -26.63
CA VAL A 84 0.86 -20.08 -27.57
C VAL A 84 0.41 -21.53 -27.73
N ARG A 85 0.29 -21.99 -28.97
CA ARG A 85 -0.04 -23.37 -29.33
C ARG A 85 1.12 -23.98 -30.11
N LEU A 86 1.46 -25.22 -29.79
CA LEU A 86 2.59 -25.94 -30.38
C LEU A 86 2.15 -27.26 -30.99
N LEU A 87 2.56 -27.50 -32.23
CA LEU A 87 2.39 -28.77 -32.95
C LEU A 87 3.67 -29.09 -33.72
N ARG A 88 3.85 -30.35 -34.12
CA ARG A 88 4.92 -30.70 -35.06
C ARG A 88 4.51 -31.79 -36.04
N ASP A 89 5.17 -31.81 -37.19
CA ASP A 89 5.25 -33.00 -38.05
C ASP A 89 6.71 -33.51 -38.09
N GLU A 90 7.10 -34.23 -39.14
CA GLU A 90 8.48 -34.70 -39.31
C GLU A 90 9.45 -33.60 -39.79
N ALA A 91 8.94 -32.54 -40.40
CA ALA A 91 9.75 -31.50 -41.03
C ALA A 91 9.77 -30.18 -40.24
N ASN A 92 8.67 -29.82 -39.58
CA ASN A 92 8.47 -28.50 -38.98
C ASN A 92 7.93 -28.57 -37.55
N LEU A 93 8.36 -27.60 -36.74
CA LEU A 93 7.67 -27.15 -35.55
C LEU A 93 6.71 -26.02 -35.96
N TYR A 94 5.44 -26.18 -35.64
CA TYR A 94 4.41 -25.16 -35.87
C TYR A 94 4.09 -24.44 -34.57
N VAL A 95 4.07 -23.12 -34.63
CA VAL A 95 3.75 -22.26 -33.48
C VAL A 95 2.66 -21.28 -33.88
N ALA A 96 1.55 -21.28 -33.15
CA ALA A 96 0.50 -20.27 -33.28
C ALA A 96 0.40 -19.44 -32.01
N CYS A 97 0.31 -18.13 -32.18
CA CYS A 97 0.20 -17.18 -31.09
C CYS A 97 -1.06 -16.33 -31.25
N ARG A 98 -1.82 -16.17 -30.17
CA ARG A 98 -2.94 -15.21 -30.08
C ARG A 98 -2.61 -14.17 -29.03
N CYS A 99 -2.47 -12.92 -29.45
CA CYS A 99 -2.14 -11.80 -28.59
C CYS A 99 -3.36 -10.89 -28.43
N SER A 100 -4.06 -10.97 -27.29
CA SER A 100 -5.13 -10.03 -27.01
C SER A 100 -4.57 -8.61 -26.88
N GLU A 101 -5.24 -7.65 -27.50
CA GLU A 101 -4.82 -6.25 -27.49
C GLU A 101 -6.04 -5.33 -27.61
N PRO A 102 -6.47 -4.67 -26.53
CA PRO A 102 -7.62 -3.78 -26.57
C PRO A 102 -7.33 -2.46 -27.29
N LEU A 103 -6.06 -2.08 -27.48
CA LEU A 103 -5.65 -0.83 -28.11
C LEU A 103 -5.03 -1.07 -29.49
N MET A 104 -5.68 -1.88 -30.34
CA MET A 104 -5.18 -2.23 -31.67
C MET A 104 -4.84 -1.03 -32.57
N ASN A 105 -5.52 0.10 -32.39
CA ASN A 105 -5.25 1.34 -33.11
C ASN A 105 -3.94 2.04 -32.69
N ARG A 106 -3.32 1.61 -31.60
CA ARG A 106 -2.04 2.12 -31.06
C ARG A 106 -0.90 1.12 -31.17
N LEU A 107 -1.14 -0.02 -31.81
CA LEU A 107 -0.16 -1.07 -31.99
C LEU A 107 1.10 -0.50 -32.67
N THR A 108 2.25 -0.66 -32.03
CA THR A 108 3.53 -0.20 -32.59
C THR A 108 4.03 -1.30 -33.52
N ALA A 109 4.00 -1.05 -34.83
CA ALA A 109 4.43 -2.02 -35.84
C ALA A 109 5.04 -1.28 -37.04
N ARG A 110 6.20 -0.66 -36.81
CA ARG A 110 6.89 0.22 -37.76
C ARG A 110 7.96 -0.50 -38.58
N THR A 111 8.52 -1.55 -38.01
CA THR A 111 9.61 -2.34 -38.56
C THR A 111 9.05 -3.42 -39.49
N ALA A 112 9.62 -3.60 -40.68
CA ALA A 112 9.16 -4.57 -41.68
C ALA A 112 10.36 -5.26 -42.35
N GLY A 113 10.13 -6.42 -42.97
CA GLY A 113 11.16 -7.21 -43.64
C GLY A 113 11.80 -8.28 -42.75
N HIS A 114 12.76 -8.99 -43.32
CA HIS A 114 13.52 -10.06 -42.67
C HIS A 114 14.76 -9.50 -41.95
N ASP A 115 15.19 -10.16 -40.88
CA ASP A 115 16.24 -9.75 -39.95
C ASP A 115 16.11 -8.33 -39.44
N ALA A 116 14.89 -7.91 -39.15
CA ALA A 116 14.61 -6.57 -38.68
C ALA A 116 14.78 -6.46 -37.14
N ASP A 117 14.87 -5.26 -36.59
CA ASP A 117 14.94 -5.04 -35.13
C ASP A 117 13.53 -5.12 -34.51
N VAL A 118 12.95 -6.32 -34.55
CA VAL A 118 11.52 -6.60 -34.27
C VAL A 118 11.11 -6.20 -32.84
N TRP A 119 12.00 -6.29 -31.84
CA TRP A 119 11.75 -5.94 -30.42
C TRP A 119 11.51 -4.44 -30.15
N GLY A 120 11.77 -3.57 -31.15
CA GLY A 120 11.40 -2.16 -31.11
C GLY A 120 9.88 -1.92 -31.23
N ASP A 121 9.16 -2.90 -31.76
CA ASP A 121 7.71 -2.89 -31.97
C ASP A 121 6.98 -3.74 -30.91
N ASP A 122 5.65 -3.81 -31.00
CA ASP A 122 4.92 -4.94 -30.43
C ASP A 122 5.37 -6.21 -31.15
N SER A 123 5.81 -7.24 -30.42
CA SER A 123 6.39 -8.45 -31.01
C SER A 123 6.21 -9.69 -30.15
N LEU A 124 6.39 -10.84 -30.78
CA LEU A 124 6.59 -12.14 -30.16
C LEU A 124 8.05 -12.57 -30.37
N GLU A 125 8.68 -13.08 -29.31
CA GLU A 125 10.04 -13.61 -29.34
C GLU A 125 10.05 -15.04 -28.79
N LEU A 126 10.66 -15.95 -29.55
CA LEU A 126 10.70 -17.38 -29.31
C LEU A 126 12.15 -17.81 -29.19
N PHE A 127 12.51 -18.36 -28.04
CA PHE A 127 13.83 -18.88 -27.78
C PHE A 127 13.71 -20.39 -27.68
N ILE A 128 14.27 -21.17 -28.60
CA ILE A 128 14.02 -22.62 -28.67
C ILE A 128 15.31 -23.37 -29.05
N GLY A 129 15.64 -24.48 -28.39
CA GLY A 129 16.76 -25.32 -28.84
C GLY A 129 17.13 -26.50 -27.94
N PRO A 130 18.17 -27.28 -28.30
CA PRO A 130 18.52 -28.56 -27.68
C PRO A 130 19.24 -28.47 -26.32
N GLY A 131 19.06 -27.38 -25.56
CA GLY A 131 19.62 -27.24 -24.21
C GLY A 131 21.09 -26.80 -24.14
N ARG A 132 21.93 -27.14 -25.13
CA ARG A 132 23.34 -26.67 -25.25
C ARG A 132 23.49 -25.32 -25.97
N GLY A 133 22.38 -24.79 -26.46
CA GLY A 133 22.24 -23.54 -27.21
C GLY A 133 20.77 -23.36 -27.58
N TYR A 134 20.41 -22.18 -28.09
CA TYR A 134 19.06 -21.87 -28.55
C TYR A 134 19.10 -21.05 -29.85
N TYR A 135 17.99 -21.07 -30.55
CA TYR A 135 17.68 -20.25 -31.69
C TYR A 135 16.64 -19.22 -31.27
N HIS A 136 16.81 -17.99 -31.73
CA HIS A 136 15.90 -16.90 -31.45
C HIS A 136 15.10 -16.62 -32.73
N PHE A 137 13.78 -16.67 -32.63
CA PHE A 137 12.86 -16.28 -33.70
C PHE A 137 11.99 -15.14 -33.19
N ALA A 138 11.73 -14.13 -34.01
CA ALA A 138 10.77 -13.09 -33.66
C ALA A 138 9.85 -12.76 -34.82
N VAL A 139 8.62 -12.35 -34.49
CA VAL A 139 7.62 -11.86 -35.44
C VAL A 139 6.86 -10.68 -34.85
N ASN A 140 6.55 -9.67 -35.66
CA ASN A 140 5.68 -8.56 -35.27
C ASN A 140 4.32 -8.60 -36.01
N PRO A 141 3.35 -7.75 -35.64
CA PRO A 141 2.02 -7.72 -36.24
C PRO A 141 1.96 -7.34 -37.73
N VAL A 142 3.04 -6.89 -38.34
CA VAL A 142 3.12 -6.60 -39.79
C VAL A 142 3.90 -7.67 -40.55
N GLY A 143 4.26 -8.77 -39.88
CA GLY A 143 4.93 -9.91 -40.49
C GLY A 143 6.43 -9.72 -40.69
N ALA A 144 7.05 -8.74 -40.03
CA ALA A 144 8.51 -8.66 -39.95
C ALA A 144 9.05 -9.87 -39.21
N THR A 145 10.18 -10.39 -39.65
CA THR A 145 10.81 -11.57 -39.06
C THR A 145 12.22 -11.28 -38.62
N TYR A 146 12.68 -12.08 -37.67
CA TYR A 146 14.07 -12.15 -37.25
C TYR A 146 14.37 -13.59 -36.90
N ASP A 147 15.52 -14.09 -37.33
CA ASP A 147 16.11 -15.30 -36.78
C ASP A 147 17.59 -15.11 -36.43
N ALA A 148 18.02 -15.86 -35.42
CA ALA A 148 19.40 -15.88 -35.01
C ALA A 148 19.74 -17.19 -34.31
N ARG A 149 21.00 -17.58 -34.41
CA ARG A 149 21.57 -18.58 -33.52
C ARG A 149 22.13 -17.87 -32.30
N VAL A 150 21.52 -18.03 -31.14
CA VAL A 150 21.83 -17.27 -29.92
C VAL A 150 21.65 -15.76 -30.10
N LYS A 151 22.69 -15.05 -30.55
CA LYS A 151 22.67 -13.61 -30.91
C LYS A 151 23.32 -13.36 -32.28
N ASP A 152 23.69 -14.42 -32.98
CA ASP A 152 24.27 -14.37 -34.33
C ASP A 152 23.17 -14.29 -35.39
N ARG A 153 22.99 -13.08 -35.94
CA ARG A 153 22.03 -12.74 -37.00
C ARG A 153 22.44 -13.25 -38.39
N GLY A 154 23.64 -13.79 -38.55
CA GLY A 154 24.08 -14.35 -39.83
C GLY A 154 23.42 -15.71 -40.15
N TRP A 155 22.86 -16.37 -39.13
CA TRP A 155 22.19 -17.65 -39.29
C TRP A 155 20.74 -17.48 -39.73
N ASN A 156 20.40 -18.10 -40.87
CA ASN A 156 19.06 -18.05 -41.46
C ASN A 156 18.44 -19.46 -41.41
N SER A 157 17.24 -19.57 -40.85
CA SER A 157 16.54 -20.83 -40.65
C SER A 157 15.61 -21.19 -41.82
N GLY A 158 15.21 -20.19 -42.62
CA GLY A 158 14.18 -20.32 -43.64
C GLY A 158 12.77 -20.56 -43.07
N PHE A 159 12.49 -20.14 -41.83
CA PHE A 159 11.15 -20.29 -41.26
C PHE A 159 10.14 -19.43 -42.01
N ARG A 160 8.91 -19.94 -42.10
CA ARG A 160 7.78 -19.20 -42.70
C ARG A 160 6.93 -18.65 -41.57
N SER A 161 6.45 -17.43 -41.74
CA SER A 161 5.51 -16.83 -40.79
C SER A 161 4.48 -15.97 -41.48
N ALA A 162 3.33 -15.82 -40.85
CA ALA A 162 2.31 -14.86 -41.23
C ALA A 162 1.67 -14.27 -39.96
N ALA A 163 1.21 -13.03 -40.04
CA ALA A 163 0.53 -12.35 -38.95
C ALA A 163 -0.75 -11.68 -39.46
N ALA A 164 -1.80 -11.71 -38.65
CA ALA A 164 -3.07 -11.06 -38.95
C ALA A 164 -3.49 -10.14 -37.81
N LYS A 165 -4.14 -9.02 -38.15
CA LYS A 165 -4.69 -8.06 -37.17
C LYS A 165 -6.21 -8.18 -37.15
N GLY A 166 -6.75 -8.48 -35.98
CA GLY A 166 -8.18 -8.47 -35.71
C GLY A 166 -8.64 -7.17 -35.03
N VAL A 167 -9.88 -7.18 -34.55
CA VAL A 167 -10.48 -6.00 -33.88
C VAL A 167 -9.91 -5.79 -32.48
N ARG A 168 -9.62 -6.87 -31.74
CA ARG A 168 -9.17 -6.84 -30.33
C ARG A 168 -7.96 -7.74 -30.07
N GLU A 169 -7.32 -8.19 -31.13
CA GLU A 169 -6.16 -9.08 -31.06
C GLU A 169 -5.34 -8.99 -32.33
N TRP A 170 -4.13 -9.50 -32.25
CA TRP A 170 -3.38 -9.91 -33.43
C TRP A 170 -2.84 -11.32 -33.22
N THR A 171 -2.64 -12.01 -34.32
CA THR A 171 -2.26 -13.40 -34.35
C THR A 171 -1.02 -13.57 -35.20
N ALA A 172 -0.25 -14.61 -34.91
CA ALA A 172 0.89 -15.01 -35.72
C ALA A 172 0.99 -16.53 -35.79
N GLU A 173 1.37 -17.03 -36.95
CA GLU A 173 1.69 -18.43 -37.19
C GLU A 173 3.10 -18.55 -37.75
N MET A 174 3.82 -19.58 -37.31
CA MET A 174 5.19 -19.88 -37.73
C MET A 174 5.32 -21.37 -38.05
N ALA A 175 5.97 -21.69 -39.16
CA ALA A 175 6.48 -23.03 -39.48
C ALA A 175 8.01 -22.98 -39.48
N ILE A 176 8.62 -23.55 -38.45
CA ILE A 176 10.05 -23.53 -38.20
C ILE A 176 10.66 -24.88 -38.62
N PRO A 177 11.56 -24.92 -39.62
CA PRO A 177 12.17 -26.15 -40.08
C PRO A 177 13.03 -26.83 -39.00
N LEU A 178 12.67 -28.04 -38.60
CA LEU A 178 13.41 -28.79 -37.57
C LEU A 178 14.84 -29.11 -38.03
N GLY A 179 15.01 -29.41 -39.33
CA GLY A 179 16.33 -29.71 -39.92
C GLY A 179 17.34 -28.56 -39.81
N ALA A 180 16.88 -27.30 -39.80
CA ALA A 180 17.74 -26.13 -39.65
C ALA A 180 18.32 -25.99 -38.24
N MET A 181 17.59 -26.49 -37.23
CA MET A 181 17.97 -26.37 -35.81
C MET A 181 18.65 -27.63 -35.25
N ALA A 182 18.37 -28.81 -35.82
CA ALA A 182 18.68 -30.10 -35.20
C ALA A 182 19.66 -30.99 -35.98
N ALA A 183 20.24 -30.50 -37.08
CA ALA A 183 21.17 -31.26 -37.94
C ALA A 183 20.67 -32.67 -38.35
N GLY A 184 19.35 -32.90 -38.38
CA GLY A 184 18.71 -34.15 -38.79
C GLY A 184 18.25 -35.09 -37.65
N GLU A 185 18.42 -34.73 -36.38
CA GLU A 185 17.90 -35.53 -35.25
C GLU A 185 16.47 -35.12 -34.87
N THR A 186 15.56 -36.10 -34.71
CA THR A 186 14.21 -35.87 -34.19
C THR A 186 14.28 -35.56 -32.69
N PRO A 187 13.86 -34.39 -32.24
CA PRO A 187 14.05 -33.99 -30.85
C PRO A 187 13.11 -34.74 -29.91
N THR A 188 13.63 -35.14 -28.75
CA THR A 188 12.85 -35.72 -27.64
C THR A 188 12.50 -34.67 -26.58
N GLU A 189 13.46 -33.81 -26.26
CA GLU A 189 13.33 -32.69 -25.32
C GLU A 189 14.13 -31.49 -25.83
N TRP A 190 13.53 -30.29 -25.82
CA TRP A 190 14.19 -28.99 -26.01
C TRP A 190 13.94 -28.05 -24.85
N ILE A 191 14.77 -27.02 -24.72
CA ILE A 191 14.44 -25.85 -23.88
C ILE A 191 13.71 -24.81 -24.73
N ALA A 192 12.77 -24.08 -24.12
CA ALA A 192 12.11 -22.97 -24.78
C ALA A 192 11.65 -21.84 -23.85
N ASN A 193 11.53 -20.65 -24.42
CA ASN A 193 10.74 -19.56 -23.85
C ASN A 193 9.96 -18.83 -24.94
N PHE A 194 8.80 -18.31 -24.55
CA PHE A 194 7.92 -17.55 -25.42
C PHE A 194 7.63 -16.23 -24.73
N ASN A 195 7.98 -15.13 -25.39
CA ASN A 195 7.86 -13.79 -24.83
C ASN A 195 7.00 -12.91 -25.72
N ARG A 196 6.33 -11.93 -25.10
CA ARG A 196 5.64 -10.84 -25.79
C ARG A 196 6.23 -9.51 -25.34
N ASN A 197 6.66 -8.71 -26.31
CA ASN A 197 7.00 -7.30 -26.12
C ASN A 197 5.78 -6.48 -26.51
N ARG A 198 5.22 -5.72 -25.56
CA ARG A 198 4.10 -4.81 -25.81
C ARG A 198 4.58 -3.36 -25.70
N ARG A 199 4.50 -2.63 -26.81
CA ARG A 199 4.92 -1.21 -26.93
C ARG A 199 3.74 -0.26 -27.08
N THR A 200 2.55 -0.81 -27.33
CA THR A 200 1.26 -0.10 -27.51
C THR A 200 0.96 1.01 -26.48
N SER A 201 1.50 0.92 -25.25
CA SER A 201 1.29 1.93 -24.20
C SER A 201 2.26 3.11 -24.20
N GLY A 202 3.30 3.09 -25.04
CA GLY A 202 4.42 4.04 -25.01
C GLY A 202 5.57 3.62 -24.09
N ALA A 203 5.32 2.73 -23.13
CA ALA A 203 6.34 2.03 -22.35
C ALA A 203 6.39 0.54 -22.74
N LEU A 204 7.57 -0.07 -22.58
CA LEU A 204 7.76 -1.51 -22.77
C LEU A 204 7.07 -2.28 -21.64
N GLN A 205 6.24 -3.25 -22.03
CA GLN A 205 5.63 -4.22 -21.14
C GLN A 205 5.96 -5.62 -21.67
N GLU A 206 6.70 -6.41 -20.89
CA GLU A 206 7.16 -7.73 -21.30
C GLU A 206 6.40 -8.82 -20.54
N SER A 207 6.02 -9.89 -21.22
CA SER A 207 5.51 -11.11 -20.57
C SER A 207 6.20 -12.35 -21.14
N ALA A 208 6.25 -13.41 -20.33
CA ALA A 208 6.96 -14.65 -20.68
C ALA A 208 6.19 -15.89 -20.23
N TRP A 209 6.36 -16.99 -20.96
CA TRP A 209 5.85 -18.31 -20.58
C TRP A 209 6.65 -18.86 -19.39
N SER A 210 7.97 -18.66 -19.43
CA SER A 210 8.88 -18.92 -18.32
C SER A 210 9.59 -17.62 -17.92
N PRO A 211 9.19 -16.94 -16.83
CA PRO A 211 9.87 -15.76 -16.34
C PRO A 211 11.35 -16.01 -16.08
N THR A 212 12.21 -15.11 -16.59
CA THR A 212 13.66 -15.16 -16.38
C THR A 212 14.06 -14.54 -15.04
N TYR A 213 13.14 -13.81 -14.38
CA TYR A 213 13.39 -13.08 -13.14
C TYR A 213 14.49 -12.03 -13.29
N SER A 214 14.61 -11.48 -14.49
CA SER A 214 15.54 -10.41 -14.84
C SER A 214 14.94 -9.55 -15.96
N GLY A 215 15.61 -8.46 -16.33
CA GLY A 215 15.30 -7.70 -17.54
C GLY A 215 15.89 -8.29 -18.83
N ASP A 216 16.44 -9.51 -18.79
CA ASP A 216 17.03 -10.19 -19.94
C ASP A 216 16.18 -11.40 -20.35
N SER A 217 15.83 -11.49 -21.63
CA SER A 217 15.15 -12.63 -22.24
C SER A 217 16.10 -13.77 -22.59
N HIS A 218 17.41 -13.50 -22.68
CA HIS A 218 18.45 -14.45 -23.08
C HIS A 218 19.04 -15.22 -21.89
N VAL A 219 18.19 -15.88 -21.10
CA VAL A 219 18.62 -16.65 -19.91
C VAL A 219 18.25 -18.13 -20.08
N PRO A 220 19.03 -18.94 -20.82
CA PRO A 220 18.70 -20.34 -21.12
C PRO A 220 18.46 -21.21 -19.88
N ALA A 221 19.12 -20.91 -18.77
CA ALA A 221 18.92 -21.60 -17.49
C ALA A 221 17.49 -21.44 -16.92
N ARG A 222 16.72 -20.49 -17.44
CA ARG A 222 15.34 -20.19 -17.05
C ARG A 222 14.31 -20.60 -18.10
N PHE A 223 14.73 -21.16 -19.24
CA PHE A 223 13.80 -21.63 -20.26
C PHE A 223 13.07 -22.88 -19.77
N GLY A 224 11.78 -22.97 -20.10
CA GLY A 224 10.98 -24.15 -19.85
C GLY A 224 11.41 -25.32 -20.75
N LYS A 225 10.80 -26.49 -20.56
CA LYS A 225 11.06 -27.70 -21.34
C LYS A 225 9.94 -27.96 -22.34
N LEU A 226 10.28 -28.24 -23.59
CA LEU A 226 9.37 -28.78 -24.60
C LEU A 226 9.64 -30.27 -24.76
N LEU A 227 8.64 -31.09 -24.43
CA LEU A 227 8.69 -32.54 -24.64
C LEU A 227 7.90 -32.89 -25.91
N PHE A 228 8.54 -33.56 -26.86
CA PHE A 228 7.97 -33.89 -28.16
C PHE A 228 7.11 -35.17 -28.13
N GLN A 229 6.18 -35.21 -27.19
CA GLN A 229 5.27 -36.31 -26.88
C GLN A 229 3.94 -35.74 -26.33
N PRO A 230 2.84 -36.52 -26.30
CA PRO A 230 1.61 -36.10 -25.61
C PRO A 230 1.83 -35.97 -24.09
N PRO A 231 1.01 -35.15 -23.39
CA PRO A 231 1.08 -35.01 -21.94
C PRO A 231 0.77 -36.34 -21.22
N PRO A 232 1.44 -36.67 -20.10
CA PRO A 232 1.06 -37.81 -19.26
C PRO A 232 -0.30 -37.56 -18.59
N PRO A 233 -1.03 -38.62 -18.19
CA PRO A 233 -2.17 -38.48 -17.29
C PRO A 233 -1.74 -37.80 -15.98
N GLU A 234 -2.58 -36.91 -15.46
CA GLU A 234 -2.26 -36.07 -14.31
C GLU A 234 -2.02 -36.93 -13.05
N PRO A 235 -0.88 -36.80 -12.36
CA PRO A 235 -0.62 -37.56 -11.13
C PRO A 235 -1.55 -37.07 -9.99
N PRO A 236 -1.94 -37.95 -9.06
CA PRO A 236 -2.71 -37.54 -7.88
C PRO A 236 -1.91 -36.53 -7.06
N ALA A 237 -2.60 -35.52 -6.53
CA ALA A 237 -2.00 -34.51 -5.66
C ALA A 237 -1.37 -35.18 -4.42
N PRO A 238 -0.24 -34.67 -3.90
CA PRO A 238 0.37 -35.22 -2.69
C PRO A 238 -0.58 -35.13 -1.49
N GLU A 239 -0.73 -36.23 -0.76
CA GLU A 239 -1.57 -36.31 0.44
C GLU A 239 -1.02 -35.37 1.53
N ARG A 240 -1.88 -34.48 2.06
CA ARG A 240 -1.56 -33.63 3.22
C ARG A 240 -1.92 -34.40 4.50
N PRO A 241 -1.01 -34.54 5.49
CA PRO A 241 -1.27 -35.33 6.69
C PRO A 241 -2.22 -34.62 7.66
N VAL A 242 -2.93 -35.40 8.48
CA VAL A 242 -3.68 -34.89 9.65
C VAL A 242 -2.69 -34.47 10.74
N VAL A 243 -2.86 -33.26 11.28
CA VAL A 243 -2.03 -32.74 12.39
C VAL A 243 -2.91 -32.55 13.62
N LYS A 244 -2.51 -33.13 14.75
CA LYS A 244 -3.18 -32.93 16.05
C LYS A 244 -2.20 -32.33 17.04
N LYS A 245 -2.52 -31.17 17.61
CA LYS A 245 -1.68 -30.42 18.55
C LYS A 245 -2.56 -29.79 19.62
N ASP A 246 -2.35 -30.19 20.87
CA ASP A 246 -3.18 -29.77 22.01
C ASP A 246 -4.68 -29.96 21.71
N GLU A 247 -5.48 -28.89 21.84
CA GLU A 247 -6.93 -28.85 21.58
C GLU A 247 -7.29 -28.53 20.12
N VAL A 248 -6.32 -28.58 19.20
CA VAL A 248 -6.50 -28.23 17.78
C VAL A 248 -6.20 -29.44 16.89
N THR A 249 -7.12 -29.74 15.97
CA THR A 249 -6.94 -30.74 14.91
C THR A 249 -7.03 -30.06 13.56
N ILE A 250 -6.04 -30.30 12.70
CA ILE A 250 -6.00 -29.82 11.32
C ILE A 250 -6.20 -31.04 10.41
N LEU A 251 -7.25 -30.98 9.58
CA LEU A 251 -7.65 -32.04 8.67
C LEU A 251 -7.46 -31.56 7.23
N PRO A 252 -6.94 -32.41 6.32
CA PRO A 252 -6.92 -32.10 4.90
C PRO A 252 -8.36 -32.03 4.36
N ALA A 253 -8.57 -31.16 3.38
CA ALA A 253 -9.83 -31.01 2.69
C ALA A 253 -9.60 -30.95 1.18
N GLU A 254 -10.47 -31.58 0.41
CA GLU A 254 -10.54 -31.36 -1.03
C GLU A 254 -11.11 -29.95 -1.31
N ASP A 255 -10.71 -29.36 -2.44
CA ASP A 255 -11.18 -28.04 -2.90
C ASP A 255 -10.92 -26.85 -1.95
N GLY A 256 -9.93 -26.95 -1.04
CA GLY A 256 -9.54 -25.84 -0.16
C GLY A 256 -8.23 -26.04 0.60
N GLU A 257 -7.96 -25.16 1.57
CA GLU A 257 -6.68 -25.16 2.30
C GLU A 257 -6.66 -26.20 3.43
N GLY A 258 -7.82 -26.45 4.06
CA GLY A 258 -7.99 -27.46 5.11
C GLY A 258 -9.11 -27.11 6.10
N VAL A 259 -9.34 -27.99 7.07
CA VAL A 259 -10.28 -27.77 8.17
C VAL A 259 -9.53 -27.69 9.49
N VAL A 260 -9.77 -26.62 10.26
CA VAL A 260 -9.29 -26.50 11.65
C VAL A 260 -10.44 -26.76 12.60
N ARG A 261 -10.29 -27.75 13.48
CA ARG A 261 -11.29 -28.13 14.49
C ARG A 261 -10.71 -27.94 15.89
N PHE A 262 -11.46 -27.21 16.71
CA PHE A 262 -11.13 -26.98 18.12
C PHE A 262 -11.90 -27.96 19.00
N ASP A 263 -11.24 -28.55 19.99
CA ASP A 263 -11.90 -29.34 21.04
C ASP A 263 -12.55 -28.40 22.06
N LEU A 264 -13.88 -28.29 21.96
CA LEU A 264 -14.70 -27.42 22.80
C LEU A 264 -15.28 -28.13 24.03
N SER A 265 -14.80 -29.34 24.37
CA SER A 265 -15.31 -30.12 25.51
C SER A 265 -15.20 -29.40 26.86
N ALA A 266 -14.28 -28.44 26.97
CA ALA A 266 -14.12 -27.60 28.16
C ALA A 266 -15.16 -26.47 28.28
N LEU A 267 -15.97 -26.19 27.24
CA LEU A 267 -17.08 -25.25 27.35
C LEU A 267 -18.22 -25.90 28.18
N PRO A 268 -18.75 -25.22 29.22
CA PRO A 268 -19.87 -25.75 29.97
C PRO A 268 -21.09 -25.96 29.07
N ARG A 269 -21.76 -27.10 29.24
CA ARG A 269 -22.91 -27.46 28.42
C ARG A 269 -24.04 -26.46 28.64
N GLY A 270 -24.50 -25.84 27.55
CA GLY A 270 -25.57 -24.84 27.60
C GLY A 270 -25.14 -23.45 28.07
N ALA A 271 -23.85 -23.18 28.23
CA ALA A 271 -23.35 -21.84 28.56
C ALA A 271 -23.78 -20.83 27.50
N GLY A 272 -24.26 -19.65 27.94
CA GLY A 272 -24.52 -18.54 27.05
C GLY A 272 -23.23 -18.07 26.38
N ILE A 273 -23.14 -18.16 25.06
CA ILE A 273 -21.99 -17.63 24.31
C ILE A 273 -22.26 -16.17 23.99
N HIS A 274 -21.49 -15.27 24.58
CA HIS A 274 -21.58 -13.84 24.32
C HIS A 274 -20.90 -13.47 23.00
N ARG A 275 -19.71 -14.03 22.73
CA ARG A 275 -18.91 -13.73 21.53
C ARG A 275 -17.91 -14.84 21.24
N ALA A 276 -17.74 -15.19 19.97
CA ALA A 276 -16.63 -16.05 19.54
C ALA A 276 -15.94 -15.47 18.29
N GLU A 277 -14.62 -15.53 18.26
CA GLU A 277 -13.79 -14.92 17.22
C GLU A 277 -12.71 -15.89 16.75
N LEU A 278 -12.67 -16.12 15.44
CA LEU A 278 -11.64 -16.94 14.81
C LEU A 278 -10.50 -16.03 14.34
N LEU A 279 -9.31 -16.24 14.90
CA LEU A 279 -8.08 -15.54 14.53
C LEU A 279 -7.31 -16.41 13.54
N VAL A 280 -7.16 -15.91 12.32
CA VAL A 280 -6.43 -16.57 11.24
C VAL A 280 -5.12 -15.82 11.01
N PHE A 281 -4.01 -16.55 10.92
CA PHE A 281 -2.70 -15.98 10.70
C PHE A 281 -2.14 -16.43 9.35
N ARG A 282 -1.31 -15.58 8.75
CA ARG A 282 -0.51 -15.93 7.57
C ARG A 282 0.92 -16.23 7.99
N SER A 283 1.60 -17.11 7.26
CA SER A 283 3.03 -17.41 7.44
C SER A 283 3.93 -16.39 6.73
N ALA A 284 3.35 -15.50 5.92
CA ALA A 284 4.06 -14.48 5.17
C ALA A 284 3.33 -13.13 5.23
N LEU A 285 4.10 -12.04 5.12
CA LEU A 285 3.55 -10.71 4.94
C LEU A 285 2.89 -10.63 3.55
N VAL A 286 1.64 -10.19 3.53
CA VAL A 286 0.86 -9.99 2.30
C VAL A 286 0.53 -8.51 2.19
N SER A 287 0.94 -7.91 1.07
CA SER A 287 0.69 -6.51 0.74
C SER A 287 -0.29 -6.38 -0.42
N GLY A 288 -0.71 -5.15 -0.73
CA GLY A 288 -1.51 -4.91 -1.93
C GLY A 288 -0.72 -5.03 -3.24
N ALA A 289 0.61 -5.10 -3.19
CA ALA A 289 1.43 -5.45 -4.36
C ALA A 289 1.44 -6.97 -4.66
N ASP A 290 0.90 -7.80 -3.75
CA ASP A 290 0.79 -9.24 -3.91
C ASP A 290 -0.59 -9.65 -4.39
N ASP A 291 -0.65 -10.57 -5.37
CA ASP A 291 -1.93 -11.11 -5.86
C ASP A 291 -2.74 -11.74 -4.71
N ALA A 292 -2.05 -12.33 -3.73
CA ALA A 292 -2.60 -12.84 -2.49
C ALA A 292 -3.35 -11.79 -1.64
N GLY A 293 -2.98 -10.51 -1.72
CA GLY A 293 -3.67 -9.42 -1.02
C GLY A 293 -5.01 -9.07 -1.64
N SER A 294 -5.27 -9.51 -2.87
CA SER A 294 -6.53 -9.31 -3.58
C SER A 294 -7.51 -10.49 -3.46
N VAL A 295 -7.20 -11.47 -2.62
CA VAL A 295 -8.05 -12.67 -2.39
C VAL A 295 -8.93 -12.43 -1.17
N ASP A 296 -10.24 -12.52 -1.35
CA ASP A 296 -11.18 -12.59 -0.23
C ASP A 296 -11.01 -13.93 0.49
N ILE A 297 -10.72 -13.89 1.78
CA ILE A 297 -10.56 -15.09 2.59
C ILE A 297 -11.96 -15.68 2.85
N GLU A 298 -12.14 -16.96 2.52
CA GLU A 298 -13.40 -17.67 2.77
C GLU A 298 -13.20 -18.75 3.84
N VAL A 299 -13.88 -18.60 4.97
CA VAL A 299 -13.92 -19.59 6.05
C VAL A 299 -15.35 -19.96 6.36
N TYR A 300 -15.66 -21.26 6.39
CA TYR A 300 -17.01 -21.77 6.61
C TYR A 300 -17.10 -22.62 7.87
N PRO A 301 -18.10 -22.43 8.74
CA PRO A 301 -18.35 -23.35 9.84
C PRO A 301 -19.02 -24.63 9.32
N LEU A 302 -18.56 -25.79 9.77
CA LEU A 302 -19.15 -27.09 9.45
C LEU A 302 -20.01 -27.58 10.63
N PHE A 303 -21.23 -28.03 10.31
CA PHE A 303 -22.21 -28.52 11.29
C PHE A 303 -22.47 -30.03 11.21
N GLU A 304 -21.64 -30.73 10.43
CA GLU A 304 -21.59 -32.18 10.30
C GLU A 304 -20.18 -32.66 10.67
N GLU A 305 -20.03 -33.91 11.09
CA GLU A 305 -18.69 -34.44 11.38
C GLU A 305 -17.84 -34.48 10.10
N PHE A 306 -16.61 -33.97 10.18
CA PHE A 306 -15.65 -34.01 9.09
C PHE A 306 -14.44 -34.87 9.48
N GLY A 307 -14.14 -35.85 8.64
CA GLY A 307 -13.01 -36.79 8.80
C GLY A 307 -12.01 -36.78 7.64
N GLY A 308 -12.25 -35.98 6.59
CA GLY A 308 -11.45 -35.93 5.36
C GLY A 308 -12.33 -35.88 4.09
N GLY A 309 -11.73 -35.58 2.94
CA GLY A 309 -12.42 -35.47 1.65
C GLY A 309 -13.03 -34.08 1.41
N LYS A 310 -14.11 -34.01 0.64
CA LYS A 310 -14.80 -32.74 0.32
C LYS A 310 -15.73 -32.27 1.43
N PRO A 311 -15.53 -31.06 2.02
CA PRO A 311 -16.42 -30.54 3.06
C PRO A 311 -17.83 -30.20 2.55
N ALA A 312 -18.85 -30.56 3.33
CA ALA A 312 -20.24 -30.17 3.07
C ALA A 312 -20.53 -28.78 3.66
N VAL A 313 -20.55 -27.76 2.81
CA VAL A 313 -20.80 -26.36 3.21
C VAL A 313 -22.27 -26.02 3.06
N SER A 314 -22.95 -25.73 4.17
CA SER A 314 -24.38 -25.34 4.20
C SER A 314 -24.63 -23.92 4.74
N ALA A 315 -23.57 -23.22 5.19
CA ALA A 315 -23.64 -21.88 5.77
C ALA A 315 -22.91 -20.85 4.89
N ALA A 316 -23.21 -19.58 5.13
CA ALA A 316 -22.43 -18.47 4.59
C ALA A 316 -21.00 -18.47 5.19
N PRO A 317 -20.00 -17.91 4.48
CA PRO A 317 -18.68 -17.73 5.06
C PRO A 317 -18.74 -16.77 6.26
N LEU A 318 -17.84 -16.95 7.22
CA LEU A 318 -17.73 -16.07 8.38
C LEU A 318 -17.39 -14.65 7.93
N ALA A 319 -17.96 -13.66 8.59
CA ALA A 319 -17.69 -12.25 8.31
C ALA A 319 -16.45 -11.77 9.08
N LEU A 320 -15.59 -10.97 8.44
CA LEU A 320 -14.53 -10.23 9.13
C LEU A 320 -15.15 -9.16 10.04
N ARG A 321 -14.62 -9.02 11.26
CA ARG A 321 -15.08 -8.00 12.21
C ARG A 321 -14.34 -6.67 11.98
N GLY A 322 -15.09 -5.66 11.56
CA GLY A 322 -14.63 -4.27 11.59
C GLY A 322 -14.54 -3.72 13.02
N PRO A 323 -13.81 -2.61 13.23
CA PRO A 323 -13.05 -1.86 12.22
C PRO A 323 -11.64 -2.43 11.98
N TRP A 324 -11.21 -3.45 12.74
CA TRP A 324 -9.84 -3.97 12.69
C TRP A 324 -9.61 -4.96 11.54
N PHE A 325 -10.65 -5.71 11.16
CA PHE A 325 -10.60 -6.74 10.11
C PHE A 325 -9.46 -7.75 10.29
N ASP A 326 -9.15 -8.09 11.54
CA ASP A 326 -8.06 -9.00 11.94
C ASP A 326 -8.57 -10.38 12.39
N ARG A 327 -9.88 -10.57 12.47
CA ARG A 327 -10.55 -11.79 12.95
C ARG A 327 -11.94 -11.95 12.34
N PHE A 328 -12.43 -13.18 12.32
CA PHE A 328 -13.77 -13.53 11.85
C PHE A 328 -14.75 -13.70 13.01
N ASP A 329 -16.01 -13.31 12.79
CA ASP A 329 -17.09 -13.59 13.71
C ASP A 329 -17.50 -15.06 13.65
N ALA A 330 -17.23 -15.81 14.71
CA ALA A 330 -17.57 -17.22 14.84
C ALA A 330 -18.70 -17.46 15.87
N THR A 331 -19.33 -16.39 16.37
CA THR A 331 -20.27 -16.45 17.51
C THR A 331 -21.41 -17.44 17.28
N GLU A 332 -22.07 -17.36 16.12
CA GLU A 332 -23.19 -18.25 15.79
C GLU A 332 -22.77 -19.71 15.56
N ALA A 333 -21.56 -19.94 15.04
CA ALA A 333 -21.03 -21.30 14.87
C ALA A 333 -20.83 -21.98 16.23
N VAL A 334 -20.17 -21.28 17.15
CA VAL A 334 -19.91 -21.79 18.51
C VAL A 334 -21.21 -21.96 19.30
N ARG A 335 -22.19 -21.05 19.17
CA ARG A 335 -23.53 -21.21 19.77
C ARG A 335 -24.21 -22.50 19.32
N LYS A 336 -24.20 -22.78 18.02
CA LYS A 336 -24.81 -24.00 17.46
C LYS A 336 -24.10 -25.27 17.95
N TRP A 337 -22.78 -25.28 17.99
CA TRP A 337 -22.02 -26.41 18.53
C TRP A 337 -22.28 -26.61 20.03
N GLY A 338 -22.31 -25.53 20.82
CA GLY A 338 -22.66 -25.57 22.24
C GLY A 338 -24.09 -26.04 22.52
N ALA A 339 -25.02 -25.78 21.58
CA ALA A 339 -26.39 -26.29 21.60
C ALA A 339 -26.53 -27.76 21.14
N GLY A 340 -25.41 -28.44 20.82
CA GLY A 340 -25.37 -29.86 20.48
C GLY A 340 -25.35 -30.19 18.99
N LYS A 341 -25.17 -29.21 18.09
CA LYS A 341 -24.85 -29.52 16.68
C LYS A 341 -23.43 -30.12 16.59
N PRO A 342 -23.18 -31.07 15.67
CA PRO A 342 -21.84 -31.60 15.45
C PRO A 342 -20.82 -30.50 15.14
N ASN A 343 -19.66 -30.57 15.78
CA ASN A 343 -18.52 -29.68 15.53
C ASN A 343 -17.64 -30.26 14.42
N GLY A 344 -17.95 -29.88 13.18
CA GLY A 344 -17.13 -30.24 12.01
C GLY A 344 -15.85 -29.42 11.88
N GLY A 345 -15.72 -28.32 12.64
CA GLY A 345 -14.63 -27.37 12.54
C GLY A 345 -14.90 -26.22 11.56
N PHE A 346 -13.86 -25.44 11.30
CA PHE A 346 -13.86 -24.34 10.34
C PHE A 346 -13.10 -24.76 9.08
N TYR A 347 -13.81 -24.81 7.97
CA TYR A 347 -13.26 -25.05 6.65
C TYR A 347 -12.68 -23.76 6.06
N VAL A 348 -11.36 -23.71 5.93
CA VAL A 348 -10.66 -22.64 5.22
C VAL A 348 -10.60 -23.02 3.76
N LYS A 349 -11.54 -22.49 2.98
CA LYS A 349 -11.62 -22.77 1.54
C LYS A 349 -10.50 -22.05 0.79
N VAL A 350 -10.26 -20.79 1.13
CA VAL A 350 -9.16 -20.01 0.57
C VAL A 350 -8.59 -19.07 1.61
N CYS A 351 -7.27 -19.14 1.82
CA CYS A 351 -6.52 -18.19 2.63
C CYS A 351 -5.04 -18.25 2.22
N PRO A 352 -4.55 -17.33 1.38
CA PRO A 352 -3.16 -17.35 0.94
C PRO A 352 -2.19 -17.32 2.12
N TYR A 353 -1.22 -18.24 2.10
CA TYR A 353 -0.20 -18.42 3.14
C TYR A 353 -0.80 -18.71 4.52
N TRP A 354 -1.95 -19.38 4.60
CA TRP A 354 -2.56 -19.73 5.88
C TRP A 354 -1.57 -20.49 6.78
N ASN A 355 -1.49 -20.05 8.04
CA ASN A 355 -0.82 -20.77 9.12
C ASN A 355 -1.87 -21.54 9.94
N PRO A 356 -2.15 -22.82 9.61
CA PRO A 356 -3.17 -23.60 10.27
C PRO A 356 -2.85 -23.85 11.75
N GLU A 357 -1.59 -24.11 12.09
CA GLU A 357 -1.15 -24.35 13.48
C GLU A 357 -1.26 -23.12 14.38
N GLY A 358 -1.16 -21.92 13.80
CA GLY A 358 -1.31 -20.66 14.52
C GLY A 358 -2.77 -20.24 14.71
N THR A 359 -3.73 -20.91 14.06
CA THR A 359 -5.13 -20.49 14.08
C THR A 359 -5.75 -20.68 15.46
N CYS A 360 -6.42 -19.64 15.95
CA CYS A 360 -6.97 -19.59 17.31
C CYS A 360 -8.47 -19.29 17.30
N LEU A 361 -9.16 -19.71 18.36
CA LEU A 361 -10.55 -19.35 18.62
C LEU A 361 -10.67 -18.73 20.01
N ASP A 362 -11.03 -17.44 20.07
CA ASP A 362 -11.37 -16.75 21.33
C ASP A 362 -12.87 -16.89 21.57
N VAL A 363 -13.29 -17.38 22.75
CA VAL A 363 -14.71 -17.49 23.12
C VAL A 363 -14.95 -16.82 24.47
N ALA A 364 -15.88 -15.85 24.48
CA ALA A 364 -16.48 -15.29 25.68
C ALA A 364 -17.83 -15.94 25.96
N TYR A 365 -18.00 -16.49 27.16
CA TYR A 365 -19.18 -17.26 27.56
C TYR A 365 -19.50 -17.08 29.04
N GLU A 366 -20.74 -17.43 29.42
CA GLU A 366 -21.20 -17.45 30.80
C GLU A 366 -20.47 -18.52 31.62
N GLY A 367 -19.85 -18.13 32.72
CA GLY A 367 -19.17 -19.04 33.60
C GLY A 367 -18.34 -18.32 34.65
N LYS A 368 -17.73 -19.08 35.55
CA LYS A 368 -16.91 -18.52 36.63
C LYS A 368 -15.46 -18.37 36.18
N PRO A 369 -14.91 -17.15 36.07
CA PRO A 369 -13.52 -16.96 35.68
C PRO A 369 -12.58 -17.48 36.78
N ASP A 370 -11.79 -18.50 36.42
CA ASP A 370 -10.71 -19.04 37.21
C ASP A 370 -9.35 -18.82 36.52
N GLN A 371 -8.26 -18.88 37.30
CA GLN A 371 -6.89 -18.76 36.80
C GLN A 371 -6.63 -17.55 35.87
N VAL A 372 -7.24 -16.41 36.20
CA VAL A 372 -7.09 -15.16 35.44
C VAL A 372 -5.69 -14.54 35.60
N PRO A 373 -5.18 -13.81 34.59
CA PRO A 373 -3.92 -13.08 34.71
C PRO A 373 -4.00 -11.96 35.78
N PRO A 374 -2.86 -11.39 36.22
CA PRO A 374 -2.89 -10.21 37.07
C PRO A 374 -3.65 -9.07 36.40
N GLN A 375 -4.27 -8.21 37.21
CA GLN A 375 -5.09 -7.11 36.70
C GLN A 375 -4.31 -5.81 36.55
N VAL A 376 -4.69 -5.03 35.54
CA VAL A 376 -4.19 -3.67 35.35
C VAL A 376 -4.68 -2.74 36.47
N SER A 377 -4.00 -1.60 36.68
CA SER A 377 -4.40 -0.62 37.69
C SER A 377 -4.19 0.81 37.21
N GLY A 378 -4.64 1.79 38.00
CA GLY A 378 -4.37 3.21 37.74
C GLY A 378 -5.09 3.75 36.52
N LEU A 379 -6.27 3.22 36.17
CA LEU A 379 -7.05 3.71 35.04
C LEU A 379 -7.38 5.20 35.21
N LYS A 380 -6.96 6.00 34.23
CA LYS A 380 -7.29 7.42 34.12
C LYS A 380 -7.81 7.71 32.73
N VAL A 381 -8.88 8.50 32.65
CA VAL A 381 -9.49 8.87 31.38
C VAL A 381 -9.65 10.39 31.31
N LEU A 382 -9.22 10.96 30.18
CA LEU A 382 -9.30 12.37 29.86
C LEU A 382 -9.96 12.54 28.50
N HIS A 383 -11.07 13.27 28.42
CA HIS A 383 -11.70 13.62 27.15
C HIS A 383 -11.40 15.07 26.76
N ARG A 384 -11.00 15.29 25.49
CA ARG A 384 -10.78 16.63 24.91
C ARG A 384 -10.98 16.60 23.40
N ALA A 385 -11.83 17.48 22.88
CA ALA A 385 -12.01 17.75 21.46
C ALA A 385 -12.27 16.51 20.59
N GLY A 386 -13.10 15.58 21.06
CA GLY A 386 -13.40 14.33 20.35
C GLY A 386 -12.41 13.19 20.59
N GLN A 387 -11.35 13.40 21.36
CA GLN A 387 -10.41 12.37 21.77
C GLN A 387 -10.60 12.00 23.24
N THR A 388 -10.75 10.71 23.51
CA THR A 388 -10.75 10.15 24.86
C THR A 388 -9.44 9.40 25.09
N PHE A 389 -8.52 10.02 25.83
CA PHE A 389 -7.23 9.46 26.21
C PHE A 389 -7.41 8.55 27.42
N ILE A 390 -7.07 7.28 27.27
CA ILE A 390 -7.21 6.26 28.30
C ILE A 390 -5.81 5.75 28.66
N THR A 391 -5.40 5.98 29.90
CA THR A 391 -4.09 5.59 30.43
C THR A 391 -4.23 4.67 31.63
N PHE A 392 -3.22 3.85 31.84
CA PHE A 392 -3.20 2.81 32.88
C PHE A 392 -1.78 2.40 33.22
N ASN A 393 -1.57 1.76 34.37
CA ASN A 393 -0.30 1.16 34.74
C ASN A 393 -0.20 -0.25 34.17
N GLU A 394 0.77 -0.49 33.30
CA GLU A 394 1.06 -1.82 32.76
C GLU A 394 1.42 -2.81 33.89
N VAL A 395 0.94 -4.04 33.75
CA VAL A 395 1.32 -5.14 34.64
C VAL A 395 2.74 -5.56 34.29
N GLN A 396 3.67 -5.42 35.26
CA GLN A 396 5.09 -5.77 35.08
C GLN A 396 5.68 -5.13 33.81
N PRO A 397 5.83 -3.80 33.78
CA PRO A 397 6.31 -3.08 32.59
C PRO A 397 7.60 -3.66 32.03
N LEU A 398 7.64 -3.86 30.71
CA LEU A 398 8.80 -4.43 30.03
C LEU A 398 10.03 -3.53 30.07
N ILE A 399 9.81 -2.22 30.11
CA ILE A 399 10.84 -1.20 30.22
C ILE A 399 10.58 -0.39 31.48
N THR A 400 11.58 -0.33 32.36
CA THR A 400 11.57 0.45 33.62
C THR A 400 12.54 1.63 33.60
N ALA A 401 13.36 1.76 32.55
CA ALA A 401 14.27 2.87 32.38
C ALA A 401 13.52 4.13 31.90
N GLU A 402 13.93 5.30 32.40
CA GLU A 402 13.38 6.59 31.97
C GLU A 402 13.64 6.91 30.49
N LYS A 403 14.75 6.42 29.95
CA LYS A 403 15.10 6.52 28.54
C LYS A 403 15.26 5.11 27.98
N THR A 404 14.80 4.90 26.76
CA THR A 404 15.00 3.65 26.04
C THR A 404 15.21 3.90 24.56
N THR A 405 15.86 2.94 23.92
CA THR A 405 16.12 2.94 22.49
C THR A 405 15.20 1.96 21.74
N TRP A 406 15.15 2.09 20.42
CA TRP A 406 14.39 1.17 19.59
C TRP A 406 14.90 -0.27 19.69
N GLY A 407 16.22 -0.47 19.77
CA GLY A 407 16.82 -1.80 19.94
C GLY A 407 16.38 -2.47 21.24
N GLU A 408 16.33 -1.71 22.33
CA GLU A 408 15.86 -2.18 23.63
C GLU A 408 14.37 -2.53 23.62
N ILE A 409 13.51 -1.70 22.99
CA ILE A 409 12.08 -2.00 22.83
C ILE A 409 11.89 -3.28 22.01
N LYS A 410 12.58 -3.43 20.87
CA LYS A 410 12.51 -4.66 20.06
C LYS A 410 12.90 -5.89 20.86
N LYS A 411 14.01 -5.82 21.59
CA LYS A 411 14.50 -6.92 22.42
C LYS A 411 13.50 -7.27 23.52
N ALA A 412 12.99 -6.26 24.22
CA ALA A 412 12.02 -6.45 25.29
C ALA A 412 10.74 -7.11 24.79
N LEU A 413 10.20 -6.67 23.63
CA LEU A 413 9.02 -7.28 23.01
C LEU A 413 9.28 -8.72 22.54
N ALA A 414 10.44 -9.01 21.96
CA ALA A 414 10.81 -10.37 21.54
C ALA A 414 10.95 -11.35 22.72
N GLU A 415 11.38 -10.85 23.89
CA GLU A 415 11.56 -11.64 25.11
C GLU A 415 10.29 -11.75 25.98
N ALA A 416 9.24 -10.97 25.67
CA ALA A 416 8.03 -10.77 26.47
C ALA A 416 7.01 -11.93 26.47
N LYS A 417 7.45 -13.15 26.76
CA LYS A 417 6.59 -14.36 26.74
C LYS A 417 5.41 -14.33 27.71
N ALA A 418 5.49 -13.54 28.78
CA ALA A 418 4.46 -13.44 29.82
C ALA A 418 3.81 -12.05 29.91
N ALA A 419 4.06 -11.17 28.94
CA ALA A 419 3.46 -9.84 28.94
C ALA A 419 1.95 -9.92 28.72
N CYS A 420 1.23 -9.00 29.37
CA CYS A 420 -0.19 -8.82 29.12
C CYS A 420 -0.41 -7.88 27.93
N SER A 421 -1.44 -8.18 27.12
CA SER A 421 -2.15 -7.15 26.37
C SER A 421 -3.33 -6.64 27.19
N TYR A 422 -3.97 -5.56 26.74
CA TYR A 422 -4.97 -4.84 27.49
C TYR A 422 -6.19 -4.54 26.61
N ARG A 423 -7.38 -4.95 27.06
CA ARG A 423 -8.64 -4.72 26.37
C ARG A 423 -9.43 -3.61 27.03
N ILE A 424 -9.96 -2.71 26.19
CA ILE A 424 -10.65 -1.50 26.63
C ILE A 424 -12.14 -1.65 26.36
N TYR A 425 -12.96 -1.47 27.38
CA TYR A 425 -14.41 -1.56 27.31
C TYR A 425 -15.06 -0.22 27.61
N ALA A 426 -16.12 0.10 26.87
CA ALA A 426 -17.00 1.24 27.11
C ALA A 426 -18.44 0.79 27.34
N HIS A 427 -19.15 1.49 28.24
CA HIS A 427 -20.56 1.21 28.52
C HIS A 427 -21.30 2.48 28.97
N ALA A 428 -22.63 2.48 28.86
CA ALA A 428 -23.47 3.60 29.30
C ALA A 428 -23.65 3.63 30.83
N GLU A 429 -23.44 2.50 31.50
CA GLU A 429 -23.56 2.31 32.94
C GLU A 429 -22.21 1.86 33.55
N PRO A 430 -21.99 2.03 34.88
CA PRO A 430 -20.78 1.57 35.54
C PRO A 430 -20.47 0.10 35.24
N ILE A 431 -19.23 -0.18 34.86
CA ILE A 431 -18.80 -1.53 34.48
C ILE A 431 -18.37 -2.30 35.74
N SER A 432 -18.82 -3.55 35.81
CA SER A 432 -18.56 -4.54 36.85
C SER A 432 -18.35 -5.91 36.20
N ALA A 433 -17.93 -6.91 36.99
CA ALA A 433 -17.79 -8.28 36.48
C ALA A 433 -19.13 -8.82 35.92
N ASP A 434 -20.26 -8.44 36.53
CA ASP A 434 -21.60 -8.92 36.19
C ASP A 434 -22.15 -8.37 34.86
N ASN A 435 -21.68 -7.22 34.40
CA ASN A 435 -22.18 -6.57 33.17
C ASN A 435 -21.11 -6.34 32.10
N LEU A 436 -19.86 -6.79 32.31
CA LEU A 436 -18.78 -6.63 31.34
C LEU A 436 -19.11 -7.23 29.97
N HIS A 437 -19.89 -8.32 29.92
CA HIS A 437 -20.34 -8.95 28.69
C HIS A 437 -21.28 -8.09 27.83
N GLN A 438 -21.86 -7.04 28.42
CA GLN A 438 -22.73 -6.06 27.74
C GLN A 438 -21.96 -4.84 27.25
N ALA A 439 -20.72 -4.65 27.74
CA ALA A 439 -19.87 -3.54 27.36
C ALA A 439 -19.29 -3.71 25.95
N GLU A 440 -19.14 -2.59 25.25
CA GLU A 440 -18.53 -2.54 23.93
C GLU A 440 -17.01 -2.71 24.07
N LEU A 441 -16.43 -3.71 23.41
CA LEU A 441 -14.97 -3.82 23.28
C LEU A 441 -14.48 -2.84 22.21
N LEU A 442 -13.79 -1.79 22.63
CA LEU A 442 -13.26 -0.75 21.74
C LEU A 442 -11.98 -1.20 21.00
N GLY A 443 -11.14 -1.98 21.67
CA GLY A 443 -9.87 -2.44 21.10
C GLY A 443 -9.00 -3.16 22.11
N GLU A 444 -7.84 -3.62 21.61
CA GLU A 444 -6.80 -4.27 22.39
C GLU A 444 -5.46 -3.61 22.06
N VAL A 445 -4.65 -3.31 23.09
CA VAL A 445 -3.29 -2.79 22.92
C VAL A 445 -2.28 -3.70 23.60
N GLY A 446 -1.10 -3.86 22.98
CA GLY A 446 0.02 -4.57 23.58
C GLY A 446 0.73 -3.75 24.67
N PRO A 447 1.76 -4.33 25.31
CA PRO A 447 2.65 -3.59 26.20
C PRO A 447 3.42 -2.50 25.43
N LEU A 448 3.95 -1.52 26.15
CA LEU A 448 4.69 -0.36 25.61
C LEU A 448 3.83 0.51 24.67
N SER A 449 2.50 0.47 24.82
CA SER A 449 1.56 1.24 23.98
C SER A 449 1.70 2.76 24.09
N ALA A 450 2.34 3.26 25.16
CA ALA A 450 2.63 4.68 25.36
C ALA A 450 3.92 5.19 24.67
N TYR A 451 4.61 4.37 23.89
CA TYR A 451 5.84 4.77 23.19
C TYR A 451 5.57 5.13 21.71
N ASN A 452 6.12 6.26 21.26
CA ASN A 452 5.98 6.75 19.89
C ASN A 452 6.96 6.05 18.94
N VAL A 453 6.70 4.78 18.65
CA VAL A 453 7.56 3.99 17.76
C VAL A 453 7.51 4.48 16.31
N ASN A 454 6.49 5.23 15.89
CA ASN A 454 6.42 5.81 14.53
C ASN A 454 7.17 7.14 14.39
N ALA A 455 7.83 7.65 15.44
CA ALA A 455 8.65 8.87 15.36
C ALA A 455 10.05 8.62 14.77
N ARG A 456 10.46 7.34 14.70
CA ARG A 456 11.74 6.91 14.12
C ARG A 456 11.92 7.51 12.75
N ASN A 457 13.12 7.99 12.46
CA ASN A 457 13.41 8.65 11.20
C ASN A 457 14.88 8.54 10.84
N LYS A 458 15.18 8.48 9.54
CA LYS A 458 16.54 8.32 9.04
C LYS A 458 17.41 9.54 9.31
N GLU A 459 16.83 10.71 9.52
CA GLU A 459 17.62 11.92 9.75
C GLU A 459 18.32 11.90 11.10
N TYR A 460 17.74 11.21 12.08
CA TYR A 460 18.45 10.85 13.29
C TYR A 460 19.70 9.99 12.98
N LEU A 461 19.61 9.01 12.07
CA LEU A 461 20.75 8.15 11.70
C LEU A 461 21.87 8.93 11.03
N ILE A 462 21.51 9.82 10.11
CA ILE A 462 22.45 10.73 9.44
C ILE A 462 23.12 11.62 10.48
N GLY A 463 22.34 12.24 11.37
CA GLY A 463 22.88 13.05 12.46
C GLY A 463 23.84 12.28 13.36
N GLN A 464 23.52 11.03 13.70
CA GLN A 464 24.43 10.17 14.45
C GLN A 464 25.70 9.87 13.66
N ALA A 465 25.61 9.55 12.37
CA ALA A 465 26.77 9.26 11.53
C ALA A 465 27.70 10.47 11.35
N MET A 466 27.17 11.69 11.40
CA MET A 466 27.95 12.93 11.40
C MET A 466 28.71 13.16 12.71
N ILE A 467 28.19 12.66 13.84
CA ILE A 467 28.82 12.77 15.16
C ILE A 467 29.84 11.65 15.35
N GLU A 468 29.40 10.42 15.08
CA GLU A 468 30.16 9.18 15.26
C GLU A 468 29.77 8.20 14.13
N SER A 469 30.62 8.12 13.11
CA SER A 469 30.46 7.15 12.03
C SER A 469 30.82 5.73 12.52
N ASP A 470 30.10 4.72 12.04
CA ASP A 470 30.40 3.32 12.40
C ASP A 470 31.64 2.80 11.65
N GLU A 471 32.01 3.45 10.55
CA GLU A 471 33.18 3.14 9.73
C GLU A 471 33.71 4.40 9.02
N ILE A 472 34.99 4.38 8.62
CA ILE A 472 35.62 5.50 7.93
C ILE A 472 34.95 5.70 6.57
N GLY A 473 34.43 6.91 6.34
CA GLY A 473 33.82 7.27 5.07
C GLY A 473 32.36 6.80 4.91
N GLU A 474 31.68 6.38 5.97
CA GLU A 474 30.27 5.92 5.94
C GLU A 474 29.33 6.87 5.17
N LEU A 475 29.48 8.18 5.36
CA LEU A 475 28.70 9.20 4.65
C LEU A 475 29.22 9.47 3.23
N ALA A 476 30.51 9.26 2.97
CA ALA A 476 31.14 9.53 1.68
C ALA A 476 31.06 8.35 0.69
N GLU A 477 30.68 7.17 1.16
CA GLU A 477 30.54 5.99 0.32
C GLU A 477 29.50 6.22 -0.79
N ASP A 478 29.93 5.99 -2.03
CA ASP A 478 29.12 6.18 -3.24
C ASP A 478 28.51 7.59 -3.36
N PHE A 479 29.30 8.64 -3.11
CA PHE A 479 28.83 10.03 -3.14
C PHE A 479 27.56 10.27 -2.28
N ASN A 480 27.51 9.66 -1.09
CA ASN A 480 26.37 9.60 -0.16
C ASN A 480 25.21 8.68 -0.60
N GLY A 481 25.40 7.79 -1.58
CA GLY A 481 24.41 6.81 -2.01
C GLY A 481 23.95 5.89 -0.87
N ARG A 482 24.86 5.53 0.05
CA ARG A 482 24.58 4.64 1.18
C ARG A 482 23.51 5.18 2.13
N MET A 483 23.50 6.47 2.44
CA MET A 483 22.50 7.05 3.36
C MET A 483 21.07 6.94 2.82
N HIS A 484 20.91 6.89 1.49
CA HIS A 484 19.61 6.73 0.83
C HIS A 484 19.04 5.31 0.97
N GLN A 485 19.87 4.34 1.36
CA GLN A 485 19.44 2.97 1.66
C GLN A 485 18.96 2.81 3.12
N TRP A 486 19.22 3.80 3.99
CA TRP A 486 18.77 3.74 5.39
C TRP A 486 17.28 4.03 5.53
N HIS A 487 16.60 3.25 6.38
CA HIS A 487 15.18 3.37 6.70
C HIS A 487 14.91 3.06 8.19
N MET A 488 13.65 3.15 8.61
CA MET A 488 13.24 3.01 10.03
C MET A 488 13.54 1.64 10.66
N ASP A 489 13.89 0.64 9.86
CA ASP A 489 14.20 -0.71 10.32
C ASP A 489 15.65 -1.12 10.03
N SER A 490 16.47 -0.20 9.51
CA SER A 490 17.91 -0.44 9.39
C SER A 490 18.51 -0.67 10.78
N PRO A 491 19.51 -1.58 10.94
CA PRO A 491 20.12 -1.88 12.25
C PRO A 491 20.61 -0.64 13.01
N ARG A 492 21.08 0.39 12.30
CA ARG A 492 21.51 1.67 12.88
C ARG A 492 20.40 2.35 13.70
N MET A 493 19.13 2.12 13.36
CA MET A 493 17.96 2.66 14.07
C MET A 493 17.79 2.11 15.47
N ASP A 494 18.49 1.05 15.83
CA ASP A 494 18.42 0.48 17.18
C ASP A 494 18.91 1.46 18.25
N ARG A 495 19.71 2.47 17.88
CA ARG A 495 20.16 3.58 18.74
C ARG A 495 19.14 4.72 18.88
N TYR A 496 18.01 4.69 18.17
CA TYR A 496 17.04 5.79 18.20
C TYR A 496 16.36 5.91 19.57
N PRO A 497 16.39 7.08 20.24
CA PRO A 497 15.75 7.27 21.53
C PRO A 497 14.23 7.41 21.35
N VAL A 498 13.49 6.36 21.70
CA VAL A 498 12.04 6.34 21.53
C VAL A 498 11.38 7.07 22.70
N GLN A 499 10.64 8.14 22.37
CA GLN A 499 9.96 8.96 23.38
C GLN A 499 8.62 8.35 23.78
N ARG A 500 8.25 8.53 25.06
CA ARG A 500 6.89 8.30 25.55
C ARG A 500 5.99 9.45 25.11
N PHE A 501 4.72 9.16 24.81
CA PHE A 501 3.78 10.18 24.38
C PHE A 501 3.53 11.23 25.46
N VAL A 502 3.22 12.43 25.01
CA VAL A 502 2.61 13.52 25.79
C VAL A 502 1.14 13.59 25.42
N ILE A 503 0.24 13.57 26.41
CA ILE A 503 -1.21 13.76 26.23
C ILE A 503 -1.71 15.07 26.86
N ASP A 504 -0.98 15.55 27.88
CA ASP A 504 -1.14 16.87 28.49
C ASP A 504 0.25 17.55 28.52
N GLU A 505 0.38 18.64 27.79
CA GLU A 505 1.63 19.39 27.66
C GLU A 505 2.15 19.92 28.99
N ARG A 506 1.26 20.18 29.96
CA ARG A 506 1.65 20.65 31.30
C ARG A 506 2.24 19.52 32.14
N ALA A 507 1.81 18.29 31.91
CA ALA A 507 2.30 17.10 32.62
C ALA A 507 3.58 16.54 31.98
N GLY A 508 3.79 16.76 30.68
CA GLY A 508 4.92 16.24 29.93
C GLY A 508 4.73 14.78 29.51
N ALA A 509 5.84 14.06 29.31
CA ALA A 509 5.82 12.69 28.84
C ALA A 509 5.15 11.76 29.86
N LEU A 510 4.40 10.78 29.38
CA LEU A 510 3.75 9.78 30.23
C LEU A 510 4.79 9.03 31.10
N PRO A 511 4.46 8.70 32.37
CA PRO A 511 5.36 7.97 33.26
C PRO A 511 5.79 6.60 32.71
N VAL A 512 6.93 6.09 33.18
CA VAL A 512 7.41 4.75 32.79
C VAL A 512 6.39 3.72 33.26
N GLY A 513 6.12 2.69 32.45
CA GLY A 513 5.12 1.67 32.75
C GLY A 513 3.68 2.12 32.59
N THR A 514 3.44 3.28 31.95
CA THR A 514 2.09 3.68 31.53
C THR A 514 1.77 3.08 30.15
N GLY A 515 0.55 2.56 29.98
CA GLY A 515 -0.03 2.22 28.69
C GLY A 515 -1.01 3.29 28.20
N LEU A 516 -1.30 3.31 26.90
CA LEU A 516 -2.14 4.32 26.25
C LEU A 516 -3.05 3.71 25.17
N TYR A 517 -4.32 4.08 25.20
CA TYR A 517 -5.27 3.93 24.09
C TYR A 517 -6.04 5.24 23.91
N VAL A 518 -6.28 5.66 22.66
CA VAL A 518 -7.04 6.87 22.36
C VAL A 518 -8.27 6.53 21.55
N HIS A 519 -9.44 6.68 22.19
CA HIS A 519 -10.75 6.46 21.59
C HIS A 519 -11.28 7.74 20.92
N HIS A 520 -12.05 7.57 19.85
CA HIS A 520 -12.83 8.64 19.22
C HIS A 520 -14.30 8.24 19.26
N PRO A 521 -15.12 8.88 20.11
CA PRO A 521 -16.53 8.55 20.25
C PRO A 521 -17.29 8.75 18.95
N GLY A 522 -18.03 7.72 18.52
CA GLY A 522 -18.95 7.83 17.37
C GLY A 522 -20.22 8.62 17.68
N SER A 523 -20.52 8.83 18.98
CA SER A 523 -21.65 9.63 19.45
C SER A 523 -21.27 10.33 20.75
N ALA A 524 -21.83 11.52 20.98
CA ALA A 524 -21.67 12.23 22.24
C ALA A 524 -22.47 11.53 23.35
N GLY A 525 -22.01 11.62 24.59
CA GLY A 525 -22.73 11.08 25.73
C GLY A 525 -21.84 10.73 26.91
N ARG A 526 -22.47 10.21 27.96
CA ARG A 526 -21.78 9.72 29.15
C ARG A 526 -21.33 8.29 28.95
N ARG A 527 -20.05 8.02 29.22
CA ARG A 527 -19.46 6.67 29.12
C ARG A 527 -18.66 6.31 30.35
N TYR A 528 -18.80 5.06 30.79
CA TYR A 528 -17.93 4.42 31.75
C TYR A 528 -16.92 3.57 30.98
N TYR A 529 -15.71 3.51 31.52
CA TYR A 529 -14.60 2.79 30.94
C TYR A 529 -14.10 1.73 31.91
N ALA A 530 -13.78 0.56 31.38
CA ALA A 530 -13.05 -0.47 32.09
C ALA A 530 -11.90 -1.00 31.23
N MET A 531 -10.87 -1.47 31.90
CA MET A 531 -9.75 -2.10 31.23
C MET A 531 -9.35 -3.39 31.92
N VAL A 532 -9.07 -4.41 31.11
CA VAL A 532 -8.73 -5.74 31.61
C VAL A 532 -7.44 -6.24 30.98
N CYS A 533 -6.66 -6.98 31.75
CA CYS A 533 -5.50 -7.69 31.25
C CYS A 533 -5.90 -8.96 30.49
N VAL A 534 -5.13 -9.25 29.46
CA VAL A 534 -5.20 -10.50 28.69
C VAL A 534 -3.83 -11.16 28.69
N ARG A 535 -3.77 -12.46 28.92
CA ARG A 535 -2.57 -13.27 28.76
C ARG A 535 -2.94 -14.61 28.15
N ASP A 536 -2.26 -15.01 27.09
CA ASP A 536 -2.52 -16.25 26.36
C ASP A 536 -4.01 -16.43 25.97
N GLY A 537 -4.69 -15.31 25.70
CA GLY A 537 -6.10 -15.26 25.35
C GLY A 537 -7.10 -15.47 26.49
N VAL A 538 -6.63 -15.53 27.74
CA VAL A 538 -7.46 -15.46 28.95
C VAL A 538 -7.56 -14.00 29.41
N GLU A 539 -8.78 -13.51 29.59
CA GLU A 539 -9.05 -12.18 30.14
C GLU A 539 -9.25 -12.23 31.66
N ASN A 540 -8.72 -11.25 32.41
CA ASN A 540 -9.14 -11.05 33.80
C ASN A 540 -10.46 -10.27 33.86
N THR A 541 -11.56 -11.00 33.72
CA THR A 541 -12.94 -10.51 33.84
C THR A 541 -13.46 -10.50 35.28
N LYS A 542 -12.71 -11.09 36.21
CA LYS A 542 -13.08 -11.27 37.61
C LYS A 542 -12.83 -10.02 38.44
N ASP A 543 -11.61 -9.48 38.35
CA ASP A 543 -11.13 -8.47 39.27
C ASP A 543 -11.46 -7.05 38.77
N ILE A 544 -12.76 -6.75 38.58
CA ILE A 544 -13.23 -5.44 38.14
C ILE A 544 -13.48 -4.53 39.35
N SER A 545 -12.65 -3.51 39.50
CA SER A 545 -12.64 -2.60 40.67
C SER A 545 -12.40 -1.14 40.25
N GLU A 546 -12.34 -0.21 41.20
CA GLU A 546 -11.99 1.19 40.92
C GLU A 546 -10.57 1.35 40.37
N ALA A 547 -9.71 0.34 40.53
CA ALA A 547 -8.35 0.37 40.00
C ALA A 547 -8.32 0.31 38.46
N ASN A 548 -9.33 -0.32 37.85
CA ASN A 548 -9.38 -0.61 36.42
C ASN A 548 -10.74 -0.37 35.77
N ALA A 549 -11.72 0.18 36.49
CA ALA A 549 -13.01 0.60 35.98
C ALA A 549 -13.45 1.92 36.63
N LEU A 550 -13.91 2.87 35.81
CA LEU A 550 -14.40 4.16 36.30
C LEU A 550 -15.73 3.99 37.05
N ARG A 551 -15.87 4.71 38.16
CA ARG A 551 -17.14 4.84 38.91
C ARG A 551 -17.94 6.09 38.58
N SER A 552 -17.31 7.03 37.90
CA SER A 552 -17.96 8.21 37.34
C SER A 552 -17.81 8.20 35.83
N PRO A 553 -18.84 8.60 35.08
CA PRO A 553 -18.76 8.61 33.63
C PRO A 553 -17.90 9.78 33.15
N VAL A 554 -17.38 9.66 31.95
CA VAL A 554 -16.76 10.74 31.19
C VAL A 554 -17.80 11.33 30.25
N ASP A 555 -17.92 12.65 30.24
CA ASP A 555 -18.75 13.38 29.30
C ASP A 555 -18.01 13.51 27.96
N GLU A 556 -18.51 12.81 26.94
CA GLU A 556 -17.87 12.73 25.63
C GLU A 556 -18.53 13.63 24.60
N THR A 557 -17.69 14.21 23.75
CA THR A 557 -18.07 14.92 22.54
C THR A 557 -17.51 14.19 21.32
N VAL A 558 -18.15 14.37 20.16
CA VAL A 558 -17.63 13.88 18.88
C VAL A 558 -16.74 14.95 18.27
N GLY A 559 -15.62 14.54 17.68
CA GLY A 559 -14.71 15.44 17.00
C GLY A 559 -13.56 14.69 16.33
N THR A 560 -12.85 15.40 15.47
CA THR A 560 -11.70 14.87 14.73
C THR A 560 -10.42 14.73 15.58
N GLY A 561 -10.44 15.23 16.82
CA GLY A 561 -9.25 15.30 17.66
C GLY A 561 -8.32 16.45 17.29
N VAL A 562 -7.52 16.89 18.27
CA VAL A 562 -6.51 17.94 18.07
C VAL A 562 -5.10 17.36 18.25
N PRO A 563 -4.09 17.91 17.55
CA PRO A 563 -2.70 17.54 17.78
C PRO A 563 -2.23 17.91 19.20
N VAL A 564 -1.36 17.08 19.78
CA VAL A 564 -0.71 17.33 21.08
C VAL A 564 0.79 17.53 20.89
N ARG A 565 1.35 18.61 21.42
CA ARG A 565 2.78 18.89 21.34
C ARG A 565 3.58 17.90 22.19
N GLN A 566 4.52 17.21 21.55
CA GLN A 566 5.36 16.19 22.19
C GLN A 566 6.67 16.77 22.74
N GLY A 567 7.22 17.80 22.11
CA GLY A 567 8.50 18.38 22.50
C GLY A 567 9.24 19.02 21.32
N LYS A 568 10.52 19.36 21.53
CA LYS A 568 11.37 19.91 20.47
C LYS A 568 11.73 18.82 19.46
N GLY A 569 11.74 19.19 18.17
CA GLY A 569 12.19 18.32 17.08
C GLY A 569 13.70 18.26 16.94
N LEU A 570 14.18 17.54 15.92
CA LEU A 570 15.61 17.45 15.58
C LEU A 570 16.19 18.84 15.26
N TRP A 571 17.47 18.99 15.59
CA TRP A 571 18.29 20.17 15.30
C TRP A 571 19.64 19.71 14.72
N GLY A 572 20.24 20.51 13.84
CA GLY A 572 21.50 20.21 13.17
C GLY A 572 21.63 20.96 11.84
N PRO A 573 22.74 20.83 11.10
CA PRO A 573 23.01 21.61 9.88
C PRO A 573 21.97 21.40 8.76
N TYR A 574 21.31 20.24 8.71
CA TYR A 574 20.17 20.00 7.81
C TYR A 574 18.89 20.77 8.19
N PHE A 575 18.79 21.23 9.44
CA PHE A 575 17.60 21.82 10.07
C PHE A 575 17.83 23.23 10.60
N ASP A 576 18.99 23.84 10.35
CA ASP A 576 19.43 25.10 10.95
C ASP A 576 18.74 26.31 10.31
N TYR A 577 17.43 26.39 10.51
CA TYR A 577 16.62 27.57 10.22
C TYR A 577 16.38 28.32 11.53
N PRO A 578 16.38 29.66 11.53
CA PRO A 578 16.04 30.43 12.71
C PRO A 578 14.63 30.04 13.22
N GLY A 579 14.51 29.76 14.52
CA GLY A 579 13.23 29.47 15.16
C GLY A 579 13.28 28.29 16.13
N THR A 580 12.11 27.77 16.48
CA THR A 580 11.97 26.54 17.28
C THR A 580 11.11 25.54 16.54
N ARG A 581 11.66 24.33 16.34
CA ARG A 581 10.95 23.20 15.77
C ARG A 581 10.29 22.38 16.87
N TRP A 582 8.99 22.17 16.75
CA TRP A 582 8.17 21.38 17.64
C TRP A 582 7.66 20.14 16.92
N VAL A 583 7.52 19.04 17.66
CA VAL A 583 6.86 17.82 17.20
C VAL A 583 5.46 17.76 17.79
N TYR A 584 4.47 17.42 16.97
CA TYR A 584 3.10 17.15 17.39
C TYR A 584 2.70 15.74 16.99
N VAL A 585 1.78 15.15 17.77
CA VAL A 585 1.12 13.89 17.44
C VAL A 585 -0.39 14.12 17.40
N GLN A 586 -1.04 13.62 16.35
CA GLN A 586 -2.50 13.60 16.24
C GLN A 586 -2.97 12.15 16.20
N TRP A 587 -3.77 11.74 17.17
CA TRP A 587 -4.52 10.49 17.11
C TRP A 587 -5.76 10.69 16.25
N CYS A 588 -6.05 9.72 15.40
CA CYS A 588 -7.09 9.76 14.39
C CYS A 588 -7.92 8.48 14.42
N ALA A 589 -9.16 8.62 13.95
CA ALA A 589 -10.09 7.56 13.60
C ALA A 589 -10.76 7.95 12.27
N PRO A 590 -11.62 7.09 11.67
CA PRO A 590 -12.43 7.50 10.53
C PRO A 590 -13.16 8.83 10.81
N PRO A 591 -13.11 9.81 9.89
CA PRO A 591 -12.62 9.72 8.51
C PRO A 591 -11.13 10.10 8.29
N LEU A 592 -10.35 10.45 9.32
CA LEU A 592 -8.94 10.89 9.20
C LEU A 592 -7.92 9.73 9.11
N SER A 593 -8.38 8.50 9.37
CA SER A 593 -7.69 7.23 9.18
C SER A 593 -8.72 6.14 8.89
N PRO A 594 -8.37 5.00 8.28
CA PRO A 594 -9.34 3.93 8.04
C PRO A 594 -9.67 3.14 9.31
N ARG A 595 -8.83 3.25 10.36
CA ARG A 595 -8.99 2.52 11.63
C ARG A 595 -8.89 3.47 12.83
N PRO A 596 -9.56 3.16 13.95
CA PRO A 596 -9.39 3.89 15.20
C PRO A 596 -7.97 3.79 15.77
N ASN A 597 -7.65 4.68 16.72
CA ASN A 597 -6.40 4.68 17.49
C ASN A 597 -5.11 4.66 16.63
N MET A 598 -5.18 5.21 15.41
CA MET A 598 -3.98 5.49 14.61
C MET A 598 -3.42 6.84 15.01
N TYR A 599 -2.10 7.04 14.94
CA TYR A 599 -1.48 8.31 15.27
C TYR A 599 -0.43 8.72 14.24
N PHE A 600 -0.32 10.03 14.04
CA PHE A 600 0.54 10.62 13.00
C PHE A 600 1.36 11.75 13.58
N ASN A 601 2.64 11.77 13.20
CA ASN A 601 3.60 12.78 13.65
C ASN A 601 3.59 13.99 12.72
N TRP A 602 3.98 15.14 13.27
CA TRP A 602 4.08 16.41 12.55
C TRP A 602 5.29 17.16 13.05
N SER A 603 5.99 17.88 12.16
CA SER A 603 6.92 18.92 12.60
C SER A 603 6.39 20.31 12.26
N VAL A 604 6.54 21.24 13.20
CA VAL A 604 6.16 22.64 13.05
C VAL A 604 7.32 23.50 13.49
N LEU A 605 7.92 24.26 12.57
CA LEU A 605 8.93 25.25 12.85
C LEU A 605 8.28 26.64 12.93
N ILE A 606 8.40 27.26 14.11
CA ILE A 606 7.95 28.64 14.35
C ILE A 606 9.18 29.56 14.28
N PRO A 607 9.22 30.55 13.37
CA PRO A 607 10.34 31.47 13.26
C PRO A 607 10.44 32.39 14.50
N PRO A 608 11.62 32.98 14.77
CA PRO A 608 11.78 33.85 15.92
C PRO A 608 11.02 35.16 15.71
N LYS A 609 10.49 35.74 16.79
CA LYS A 609 9.91 37.10 16.80
C LYS A 609 8.75 37.32 15.81
N VAL A 610 7.84 36.35 15.65
CA VAL A 610 6.60 36.55 14.88
C VAL A 610 5.77 37.68 15.52
N GLN A 611 5.57 38.78 14.80
CA GLN A 611 4.69 39.88 15.18
C GLN A 611 3.39 39.76 14.37
N GLY A 612 2.25 39.48 15.02
CA GLY A 612 0.98 39.28 14.33
C GLY A 612 0.89 37.91 13.64
N LYS A 613 0.35 37.88 12.42
CA LYS A 613 0.20 36.67 11.60
C LYS A 613 1.37 36.53 10.60
N ALA A 614 1.76 35.30 10.29
CA ALA A 614 2.88 34.95 9.42
C ALA A 614 2.44 33.97 8.33
N PRO A 615 3.07 33.99 7.13
CA PRO A 615 2.81 33.00 6.10
C PRO A 615 3.16 31.58 6.58
N ALA A 616 2.54 30.56 6.00
CA ALA A 616 2.80 29.16 6.31
C ALA A 616 3.20 28.35 5.07
N GLU A 617 4.16 27.44 5.24
CA GLU A 617 4.59 26.49 4.22
C GLU A 617 4.26 25.07 4.68
N LEU A 618 3.31 24.41 3.99
CA LEU A 618 3.03 22.99 4.14
C LEU A 618 3.95 22.20 3.19
N TYR A 619 4.90 21.45 3.77
CA TYR A 619 5.91 20.73 3.01
C TYR A 619 5.61 19.24 2.91
N PHE A 620 5.56 18.75 1.67
CA PHE A 620 5.44 17.33 1.32
C PHE A 620 6.84 16.79 1.02
N HIS A 621 7.31 15.87 1.87
CA HIS A 621 8.64 15.29 1.71
C HIS A 621 8.65 14.17 0.65
N PRO A 622 9.77 13.93 -0.06
CA PRO A 622 9.86 12.83 -1.01
C PRO A 622 9.88 11.46 -0.30
N ASP A 623 9.82 10.38 -1.09
CA ASP A 623 9.76 8.99 -0.58
C ASP A 623 10.92 8.63 0.34
N GLY A 624 10.59 7.93 1.43
CA GLY A 624 11.54 7.45 2.43
C GLY A 624 12.06 8.50 3.42
N TYR A 625 11.53 9.73 3.39
CA TYR A 625 11.86 10.80 4.34
C TYR A 625 10.74 10.97 5.37
N SER A 626 11.08 11.47 6.55
CA SER A 626 10.13 11.62 7.65
C SER A 626 9.60 13.05 7.75
N TYR A 627 8.54 13.23 8.52
CA TYR A 627 8.07 14.54 8.98
C TYR A 627 9.17 15.41 9.66
N ALA A 628 10.29 14.80 10.07
CA ALA A 628 11.41 15.51 10.69
C ALA A 628 12.29 16.26 9.66
N GLN A 629 12.20 15.95 8.36
CA GLN A 629 12.96 16.62 7.30
C GLN A 629 12.11 17.36 6.27
N PRO A 630 11.51 18.49 6.67
CA PRO A 630 11.00 19.39 5.67
C PRO A 630 12.15 20.01 4.85
N GLY A 631 11.86 20.37 3.61
CA GLY A 631 12.81 20.96 2.69
C GLY A 631 13.20 22.39 3.05
N LYS A 632 13.97 23.01 2.16
CA LYS A 632 14.41 24.40 2.32
C LYS A 632 13.23 25.34 2.35
N LYS A 633 13.21 26.24 3.34
CA LYS A 633 12.19 27.29 3.46
C LYS A 633 12.22 28.20 2.25
N MET A 634 11.04 28.50 1.71
CA MET A 634 10.85 29.53 0.71
C MET A 634 10.97 30.92 1.32
N LEU A 635 10.29 31.15 2.44
CA LEU A 635 10.27 32.43 3.15
C LEU A 635 10.98 32.29 4.50
N LEU A 636 11.89 33.21 4.82
CA LEU A 636 12.60 33.17 6.11
C LEU A 636 11.64 33.27 7.30
N GLY A 637 10.61 34.13 7.18
CA GLY A 637 9.64 34.43 8.23
C GLY A 637 8.39 33.55 8.26
N SER A 638 8.31 32.48 7.45
CA SER A 638 7.13 31.60 7.46
C SER A 638 7.17 30.57 8.59
N ILE A 639 5.99 30.11 9.02
CA ILE A 639 5.84 28.87 9.78
C ILE A 639 5.98 27.70 8.80
N GLN A 640 6.79 26.70 9.10
CA GLN A 640 6.93 25.51 8.24
C GLN A 640 6.30 24.30 8.93
N ILE A 641 5.39 23.62 8.23
CA ILE A 641 4.65 22.44 8.70
C ILE A 641 5.02 21.26 7.79
N ALA A 642 5.34 20.10 8.38
CA ALA A 642 5.57 18.85 7.65
C ALA A 642 4.71 17.72 8.27
N PRO A 643 3.79 17.11 7.49
CA PRO A 643 3.05 15.92 7.90
C PRO A 643 3.92 14.65 7.86
N HIS A 644 3.45 13.60 8.53
CA HIS A 644 3.92 12.23 8.35
C HIS A 644 2.95 11.43 7.45
N ASP A 645 3.40 10.98 6.28
CA ASP A 645 2.67 10.03 5.44
C ASP A 645 3.05 8.60 5.81
N TYR A 646 2.33 8.02 6.78
CA TYR A 646 2.62 6.69 7.30
C TYR A 646 1.35 5.84 7.54
N PRO A 647 1.24 4.62 6.98
CA PRO A 647 2.14 4.07 5.97
C PRO A 647 2.20 4.99 4.72
N PRO A 648 3.30 4.98 3.95
CA PRO A 648 3.41 5.77 2.73
C PRO A 648 2.20 5.50 1.83
N SER A 649 1.56 6.57 1.38
CA SER A 649 0.25 6.48 0.71
C SER A 649 0.14 7.40 -0.49
N GLY A 650 1.27 7.94 -0.96
CA GLY A 650 1.32 8.94 -2.02
C GLY A 650 0.55 10.21 -1.65
N TRP A 651 0.49 10.54 -0.35
CA TRP A 651 -0.22 11.71 0.19
C TRP A 651 -1.75 11.73 0.03
N TYR A 652 -2.35 10.68 -0.54
CA TYR A 652 -3.80 10.57 -0.67
C TYR A 652 -4.43 9.95 0.59
N GLY A 653 -3.89 8.81 1.01
CA GLY A 653 -4.46 7.91 2.02
C GLY A 653 -4.45 6.48 1.47
N PHE A 654 -4.99 5.53 2.21
CA PHE A 654 -4.80 4.10 1.90
C PHE A 654 -6.11 3.31 2.01
N ASN A 655 -6.08 2.12 1.42
CA ASN A 655 -7.19 1.17 1.42
C ASN A 655 -7.46 0.70 2.86
N ASP A 656 -8.74 0.60 3.25
CA ASP A 656 -9.13 0.08 4.57
C ASP A 656 -8.76 -1.40 4.79
N ALA A 657 -8.39 -2.10 3.71
CA ALA A 657 -7.79 -3.43 3.74
C ALA A 657 -6.29 -3.45 4.13
N CYS A 658 -5.58 -2.32 4.02
CA CYS A 658 -4.13 -2.26 4.19
C CYS A 658 -3.68 -2.71 5.59
N GLY A 659 -2.91 -3.80 5.65
CA GLY A 659 -2.47 -4.42 6.90
C GLY A 659 -3.60 -5.11 7.68
N THR A 660 -4.57 -5.69 6.99
CA THR A 660 -5.67 -6.47 7.58
C THR A 660 -5.86 -7.81 6.84
N LEU A 661 -6.85 -8.62 7.24
CA LEU A 661 -7.28 -9.82 6.52
C LEU A 661 -8.27 -9.53 5.38
N LYS A 662 -8.78 -8.29 5.29
CA LYS A 662 -9.67 -7.86 4.22
C LYS A 662 -8.91 -7.82 2.88
N SER A 663 -9.55 -8.21 1.80
CA SER A 663 -8.98 -8.10 0.45
C SER A 663 -8.94 -6.64 0.00
N PHE A 664 -7.91 -6.26 -0.73
CA PHE A 664 -7.85 -4.94 -1.36
C PHE A 664 -8.99 -4.71 -2.37
N LYS A 665 -9.55 -5.78 -2.98
CA LYS A 665 -10.69 -5.70 -3.90
C LYS A 665 -12.01 -5.35 -3.21
N SER A 666 -12.22 -5.88 -2.01
CA SER A 666 -13.43 -5.58 -1.20
C SER A 666 -13.25 -4.34 -0.32
N GLY A 667 -12.02 -3.82 -0.23
CA GLY A 667 -11.70 -2.58 0.44
C GLY A 667 -12.00 -1.31 -0.37
N THR A 668 -11.85 -0.16 0.28
CA THR A 668 -12.02 1.16 -0.35
C THR A 668 -10.85 2.05 0.01
N VAL A 669 -10.32 2.77 -0.98
CA VAL A 669 -9.24 3.74 -0.78
C VAL A 669 -9.82 5.06 -0.27
N GLY A 670 -9.45 5.46 0.94
CA GLY A 670 -9.87 6.75 1.50
C GLY A 670 -8.81 7.83 1.33
N ASP A 671 -9.25 9.08 1.10
CA ASP A 671 -8.45 10.33 1.11
C ASP A 671 -8.04 10.76 2.54
N HIS A 672 -7.82 9.78 3.42
CA HIS A 672 -7.57 9.96 4.85
C HIS A 672 -6.40 10.90 5.14
N THR A 673 -5.31 10.79 4.37
CA THR A 673 -4.13 11.63 4.55
C THR A 673 -4.43 13.09 4.21
N GLN A 674 -5.14 13.34 3.11
CA GLN A 674 -5.52 14.69 2.73
C GLN A 674 -6.46 15.33 3.76
N ARG A 675 -7.53 14.63 4.17
CA ARG A 675 -8.45 15.12 5.20
C ARG A 675 -7.74 15.42 6.51
N ARG A 676 -6.77 14.58 6.89
CA ARG A 676 -5.97 14.77 8.11
C ARG A 676 -5.09 16.01 8.02
N ILE A 677 -4.48 16.27 6.87
CA ILE A 677 -3.71 17.51 6.61
C ILE A 677 -4.60 18.74 6.74
N VAL A 678 -5.78 18.74 6.13
CA VAL A 678 -6.72 19.86 6.22
C VAL A 678 -7.18 20.09 7.67
N ALA A 679 -7.54 19.02 8.38
CA ALA A 679 -7.90 19.10 9.80
C ALA A 679 -6.76 19.66 10.67
N PHE A 680 -5.50 19.31 10.38
CA PHE A 680 -4.33 19.87 11.05
C PHE A 680 -4.16 21.36 10.74
N LEU A 681 -4.32 21.77 9.48
CA LEU A 681 -4.24 23.17 9.08
C LEU A 681 -5.34 24.02 9.74
N ASP A 682 -6.57 23.50 9.84
CA ASP A 682 -7.68 24.18 10.53
C ASP A 682 -7.38 24.42 12.01
N TRP A 683 -6.77 23.45 12.67
CA TRP A 683 -6.28 23.60 14.03
C TRP A 683 -5.12 24.60 14.10
N ALA A 684 -4.13 24.46 13.20
CA ALA A 684 -2.92 25.28 13.20
C ALA A 684 -3.24 26.78 12.98
N GLN A 685 -4.22 27.11 12.13
CA GLN A 685 -4.64 28.49 11.90
C GLN A 685 -5.24 29.17 13.15
N LYS A 686 -5.85 28.37 14.03
CA LYS A 686 -6.46 28.82 15.29
C LYS A 686 -5.42 28.96 16.41
N GLU A 687 -4.51 27.98 16.51
CA GLU A 687 -3.55 27.91 17.63
C GLU A 687 -2.19 28.56 17.34
N LEU A 688 -1.82 28.73 16.08
CA LEU A 688 -0.55 29.31 15.65
C LEU A 688 -0.77 30.67 14.96
N PRO A 689 0.25 31.53 14.92
CA PRO A 689 0.14 32.83 14.25
C PRO A 689 0.25 32.68 12.72
N ILE A 690 -0.57 31.81 12.12
CA ILE A 690 -0.67 31.61 10.67
C ILE A 690 -1.65 32.62 10.08
N ASP A 691 -1.22 33.26 9.01
CA ASP A 691 -2.06 34.04 8.10
C ASP A 691 -2.81 33.06 7.16
N PRO A 692 -4.15 32.94 7.28
CA PRO A 692 -4.93 31.97 6.52
C PRO A 692 -4.91 32.25 5.01
N ASP A 693 -4.65 33.50 4.61
CA ASP A 693 -4.58 33.89 3.21
C ASP A 693 -3.19 33.68 2.61
N ARG A 694 -2.21 33.21 3.39
CA ARG A 694 -0.82 33.04 2.97
C ARG A 694 -0.27 31.67 3.33
N ILE A 695 -1.06 30.62 3.07
CA ILE A 695 -0.65 29.22 3.19
C ILE A 695 -0.19 28.71 1.83
N MET A 696 1.02 28.17 1.74
CA MET A 696 1.58 27.59 0.52
C MET A 696 1.78 26.08 0.66
N ALA A 697 1.37 25.32 -0.35
CA ALA A 697 1.73 23.91 -0.48
C ALA A 697 3.05 23.79 -1.25
N VAL A 698 4.01 23.01 -0.75
CA VAL A 698 5.35 22.86 -1.34
C VAL A 698 5.71 21.39 -1.46
N GLY A 699 5.97 20.91 -2.67
CA GLY A 699 6.37 19.52 -2.89
C GLY A 699 6.22 19.06 -4.33
N ALA A 700 5.89 17.79 -4.52
CA ALA A 700 5.69 17.16 -5.82
C ALA A 700 4.22 16.78 -6.02
N ASP A 701 3.96 15.55 -6.47
CA ASP A 701 2.65 15.04 -6.84
C ASP A 701 1.62 15.16 -5.70
N GLY A 702 2.03 14.92 -4.45
CA GLY A 702 1.17 15.04 -3.27
C GLY A 702 0.69 16.45 -2.97
N ALA A 703 1.53 17.46 -3.20
CA ALA A 703 1.16 18.86 -3.03
C ALA A 703 0.15 19.29 -4.10
N ALA A 704 0.37 18.88 -5.35
CA ALA A 704 -0.58 19.09 -6.44
C ALA A 704 -1.92 18.40 -6.15
N GLY A 705 -1.89 17.12 -5.77
CA GLY A 705 -3.09 16.33 -5.47
C GLY A 705 -3.92 16.91 -4.32
N LEU A 706 -3.28 17.43 -3.27
CA LEU A 706 -4.00 18.08 -2.18
C LEU A 706 -4.66 19.37 -2.64
N ALA A 707 -3.95 20.24 -3.36
CA ALA A 707 -4.49 21.51 -3.84
C ALA A 707 -5.63 21.32 -4.87
N LEU A 708 -5.58 20.27 -5.70
CA LEU A 708 -6.68 19.90 -6.60
C LEU A 708 -7.92 19.40 -5.85
N SER A 709 -7.73 18.85 -4.65
CA SER A 709 -8.82 18.31 -3.82
C SER A 709 -9.39 19.36 -2.85
N PHE A 710 -8.58 20.35 -2.47
CA PHE A 710 -8.89 21.42 -1.52
C PHE A 710 -8.36 22.77 -2.03
N PRO A 711 -8.89 23.30 -3.15
CA PRO A 711 -8.33 24.48 -3.82
C PRO A 711 -8.38 25.74 -2.95
N ASP A 712 -9.38 25.86 -2.08
CA ASP A 712 -9.57 27.03 -1.22
C ASP A 712 -8.60 27.14 -0.03
N VAL A 713 -7.69 26.17 0.15
CA VAL A 713 -6.79 26.16 1.31
C VAL A 713 -5.50 26.95 1.06
N PHE A 714 -5.06 27.08 -0.20
CA PHE A 714 -3.72 27.55 -0.52
C PHE A 714 -3.73 28.88 -1.28
N ALA A 715 -2.78 29.75 -0.98
CA ALA A 715 -2.47 30.94 -1.77
C ALA A 715 -1.70 30.59 -3.04
N CYS A 716 -0.76 29.64 -2.93
CA CYS A 716 -0.05 29.09 -4.08
C CYS A 716 0.45 27.67 -3.82
N VAL A 717 0.75 26.96 -4.91
CA VAL A 717 1.31 25.62 -4.90
C VAL A 717 2.67 25.67 -5.59
N ARG A 718 3.74 25.41 -4.84
CA ARG A 718 5.10 25.33 -5.38
C ARG A 718 5.44 23.88 -5.67
N ILE A 719 5.46 23.52 -6.95
CA ILE A 719 5.92 22.21 -7.40
C ILE A 719 7.44 22.25 -7.62
N THR A 720 8.18 21.44 -6.87
CA THR A 720 9.64 21.33 -6.96
C THR A 720 10.13 20.41 -8.07
N GLY A 721 9.22 19.59 -8.59
CA GLY A 721 9.41 18.59 -9.62
C GLY A 721 8.27 17.57 -9.49
N PHE A 722 7.90 16.91 -10.58
CA PHE A 722 6.92 15.83 -10.52
C PHE A 722 7.62 14.47 -10.49
N ASP A 723 7.09 13.55 -9.69
CA ASP A 723 7.68 12.22 -9.51
C ASP A 723 7.19 11.22 -10.56
N GLU A 724 5.99 11.45 -11.12
CA GLU A 724 5.34 10.59 -12.12
C GLU A 724 5.12 9.14 -11.63
N GLY A 725 5.12 8.93 -10.32
CA GLY A 725 5.18 7.60 -9.70
C GLY A 725 4.01 6.70 -10.11
N VAL A 726 2.79 7.24 -10.20
CA VAL A 726 1.59 6.47 -10.59
C VAL A 726 1.53 6.16 -12.10
N LEU A 727 2.37 6.80 -12.91
CA LEU A 727 2.56 6.52 -14.33
C LEU A 727 3.67 5.49 -14.56
N ASN A 728 4.63 5.39 -13.62
CA ASN A 728 5.78 4.52 -13.73
C ASN A 728 5.45 3.09 -13.26
N ALA A 729 5.45 2.14 -14.20
CA ALA A 729 5.20 0.73 -13.90
C ALA A 729 6.18 0.14 -12.86
N ARG A 730 7.43 0.64 -12.78
CA ARG A 730 8.42 0.19 -11.79
C ARG A 730 8.12 0.69 -10.38
N ALA A 731 7.41 1.80 -10.24
CA ALA A 731 7.00 2.36 -8.95
C ALA A 731 5.62 1.86 -8.49
N ALA A 732 4.90 1.12 -9.35
CA ALA A 732 3.55 0.64 -9.05
C ALA A 732 3.47 -0.21 -7.77
N GLY A 733 4.50 -1.00 -7.46
CA GLY A 733 4.54 -1.80 -6.23
C GLY A 733 4.40 -0.96 -4.96
N VAL A 734 5.03 0.22 -4.91
CA VAL A 734 5.02 1.12 -3.75
C VAL A 734 3.61 1.62 -3.47
N TYR A 735 2.90 2.09 -4.49
CA TYR A 735 1.51 2.54 -4.35
C TYR A 735 0.53 1.38 -4.14
N ALA A 736 0.79 0.23 -4.77
CA ALA A 736 -0.03 -0.96 -4.61
C ALA A 736 -0.03 -1.46 -3.17
N ASP A 737 1.04 -1.30 -2.41
CA ASP A 737 1.07 -1.65 -0.98
C ASP A 737 0.00 -0.88 -0.17
N ALA A 738 -0.25 0.39 -0.51
CA ALA A 738 -1.22 1.25 0.16
C ALA A 738 -2.63 1.15 -0.43
N TRP A 739 -2.73 1.07 -1.76
CA TRP A 739 -3.99 1.18 -2.50
C TRP A 739 -4.55 -0.15 -2.98
N GLY A 740 -3.71 -1.16 -3.15
CA GLY A 740 -3.98 -2.36 -3.95
C GLY A 740 -3.57 -2.19 -5.41
N PRO A 741 -3.58 -3.25 -6.22
CA PRO A 741 -3.16 -3.19 -7.62
C PRO A 741 -4.05 -2.21 -8.41
N LYS A 742 -3.47 -1.56 -9.42
CA LYS A 742 -4.22 -0.67 -10.30
C LYS A 742 -5.31 -1.47 -11.01
N SER A 743 -6.57 -1.19 -10.67
CA SER A 743 -7.73 -1.97 -11.10
C SER A 743 -9.01 -1.14 -11.08
N PRO A 744 -9.96 -1.35 -12.02
CA PRO A 744 -11.25 -0.68 -12.01
C PRO A 744 -12.17 -1.17 -10.86
N GLN A 745 -11.84 -2.31 -10.25
CA GLN A 745 -12.60 -2.88 -9.13
C GLN A 745 -12.24 -2.20 -7.81
N ILE A 746 -11.00 -1.73 -7.66
CA ILE A 746 -10.55 -1.04 -6.45
C ILE A 746 -10.85 0.44 -6.62
N LYS A 747 -11.74 0.94 -5.79
CA LYS A 747 -12.27 2.30 -5.89
C LYS A 747 -11.95 3.13 -4.66
N ASP A 748 -11.88 4.44 -4.87
CA ASP A 748 -11.89 5.39 -3.76
C ASP A 748 -13.31 5.72 -3.28
N GLY A 749 -13.41 6.53 -2.23
CA GLY A 749 -14.70 7.02 -1.72
C GLY A 749 -15.53 7.85 -2.71
N LYS A 750 -14.95 8.28 -3.84
CA LYS A 750 -15.64 8.99 -4.94
C LYS A 750 -16.00 8.05 -6.11
N GLY A 751 -15.75 6.75 -5.97
CA GLY A 751 -16.05 5.73 -6.98
C GLY A 751 -15.05 5.64 -8.13
N ARG A 752 -13.90 6.34 -8.03
CA ARG A 752 -12.85 6.35 -9.05
C ARG A 752 -12.01 5.09 -8.92
N GLY A 753 -11.86 4.33 -10.02
CA GLY A 753 -11.00 3.15 -10.10
C GLY A 753 -9.64 3.44 -10.74
N ASP A 754 -8.81 2.42 -10.94
CA ASP A 754 -7.55 2.50 -11.67
C ASP A 754 -6.58 3.58 -11.16
N TRP A 755 -6.59 3.82 -9.85
CA TRP A 755 -5.85 4.90 -9.19
C TRP A 755 -6.15 6.30 -9.74
N ALA A 756 -7.30 6.51 -10.38
CA ALA A 756 -7.66 7.79 -11.00
C ALA A 756 -7.76 8.95 -9.99
N TRP A 757 -7.84 8.66 -8.69
CA TRP A 757 -7.73 9.66 -7.62
C TRP A 757 -6.36 10.33 -7.51
N ALA A 758 -5.33 9.77 -8.15
CA ALA A 758 -4.00 10.34 -8.23
C ALA A 758 -3.65 10.79 -9.67
N ASP A 759 -4.56 10.73 -10.64
CA ASP A 759 -4.28 11.08 -12.05
C ASP A 759 -4.38 12.62 -12.25
N LEU A 760 -3.31 13.33 -11.89
CA LEU A 760 -3.32 14.80 -11.70
C LEU A 760 -3.86 15.59 -12.90
N ASP A 761 -3.60 15.17 -14.14
CA ASP A 761 -4.08 15.88 -15.34
C ASP A 761 -5.60 15.73 -15.51
N LYS A 762 -6.16 14.55 -15.21
CA LYS A 762 -7.62 14.36 -15.20
C LYS A 762 -8.27 15.20 -14.09
N LEU A 763 -7.66 15.19 -12.90
CA LEU A 763 -8.15 16.00 -11.78
C LEU A 763 -8.13 17.49 -12.08
N ALA A 764 -7.14 17.98 -12.83
CA ALA A 764 -7.07 19.37 -13.28
C ALA A 764 -8.17 19.70 -14.31
N LEU A 765 -8.45 18.79 -15.26
CA LEU A 765 -9.53 18.96 -16.25
C LEU A 765 -10.93 18.94 -15.63
N GLU A 766 -11.10 18.27 -14.48
CA GLU A 766 -12.37 18.19 -13.76
C GLU A 766 -12.68 19.47 -12.93
N GLN A 767 -11.74 20.41 -12.82
CA GLN A 767 -11.92 21.61 -12.00
C GLN A 767 -12.94 22.58 -12.61
N THR A 768 -13.89 23.01 -11.79
CA THR A 768 -14.92 23.98 -12.16
C THR A 768 -14.76 25.33 -11.45
N THR A 769 -13.84 25.40 -10.48
CA THR A 769 -13.46 26.61 -9.75
C THR A 769 -12.01 26.96 -10.02
N ASP A 770 -11.62 28.20 -9.75
CA ASP A 770 -10.23 28.62 -9.89
C ASP A 770 -9.36 27.90 -8.85
N LEU A 771 -8.29 27.28 -9.34
CA LEU A 771 -7.24 26.72 -8.51
C LEU A 771 -6.30 27.81 -7.98
N PRO A 772 -5.60 27.56 -6.86
CA PRO A 772 -4.48 28.42 -6.45
C PRO A 772 -3.41 28.49 -7.54
N LEU A 773 -2.58 29.53 -7.55
CA LEU A 773 -1.48 29.62 -8.52
C LEU A 773 -0.53 28.42 -8.39
N PHE A 774 -0.45 27.62 -9.45
CA PHE A 774 0.56 26.56 -9.57
C PHE A 774 1.87 27.14 -10.13
N MET A 775 2.91 27.13 -9.31
CA MET A 775 4.28 27.52 -9.68
C MET A 775 5.14 26.27 -9.83
N CYS A 776 5.38 25.84 -11.07
CA CYS A 776 5.95 24.52 -11.32
C CYS A 776 7.37 24.58 -11.89
N ALA A 777 8.32 23.99 -11.17
CA ALA A 777 9.69 23.80 -11.62
C ALA A 777 9.86 22.44 -12.29
N GLY A 778 10.57 22.43 -13.41
CA GLY A 778 10.88 21.20 -14.14
C GLY A 778 9.76 20.73 -15.07
N PRO A 779 10.00 19.61 -15.78
CA PRO A 779 9.03 19.06 -16.72
C PRO A 779 7.80 18.50 -16.00
N SER A 780 6.65 18.53 -16.67
CA SER A 780 5.38 17.97 -16.16
C SER A 780 5.19 16.49 -16.53
N TRP A 781 4.23 15.83 -15.86
CA TRP A 781 3.85 14.42 -15.99
C TRP A 781 3.77 13.85 -17.41
N GLY A 782 4.21 12.61 -17.60
CA GLY A 782 3.92 11.80 -18.79
C GLY A 782 4.57 12.33 -20.07
N ARG A 783 5.75 12.95 -19.94
CA ARG A 783 6.50 13.51 -21.07
C ARG A 783 7.08 12.43 -21.99
N VAL A 784 7.24 12.77 -23.27
CA VAL A 784 7.96 11.91 -24.23
C VAL A 784 9.46 11.94 -23.91
N ALA A 785 10.17 10.83 -24.10
CA ALA A 785 11.60 10.74 -23.82
C ALA A 785 12.43 11.81 -24.57
N GLY A 786 13.27 12.54 -23.81
CA GLY A 786 14.12 13.62 -24.29
C GLY A 786 14.49 14.56 -23.14
N TYR A 787 15.76 14.97 -23.04
CA TYR A 787 16.20 15.90 -21.99
C TYR A 787 15.63 17.29 -22.30
N ALA A 788 15.02 17.95 -21.31
CA ALA A 788 14.47 19.31 -21.42
C ALA A 788 13.29 19.54 -22.41
N LYS A 789 12.61 18.49 -22.88
CA LYS A 789 11.26 18.57 -23.49
C LYS A 789 10.23 18.24 -22.41
N GLY A 790 9.29 19.13 -22.12
CA GLY A 790 8.74 19.19 -20.76
C GLY A 790 7.36 19.78 -20.55
N ARG A 791 6.58 20.11 -21.59
CA ARG A 791 5.20 20.58 -21.37
C ARG A 791 4.36 19.52 -20.64
N GLY A 792 4.42 18.26 -21.06
CA GLY A 792 3.76 17.13 -20.40
C GLY A 792 2.22 17.23 -20.33
N ARG A 793 1.59 16.22 -19.71
CA ARG A 793 0.13 16.08 -19.58
C ARG A 793 -0.48 17.09 -18.61
N PHE A 794 0.13 17.29 -17.45
CA PHE A 794 -0.44 18.15 -16.40
C PHE A 794 -0.52 19.62 -16.81
N TYR A 795 0.55 20.21 -17.38
CA TYR A 795 0.48 21.61 -17.83
C TYR A 795 -0.52 21.80 -18.98
N SER A 796 -0.63 20.81 -19.88
CA SER A 796 -1.61 20.85 -20.98
C SER A 796 -3.04 20.85 -20.42
N ALA A 797 -3.32 19.98 -19.44
CA ALA A 797 -4.60 19.92 -18.75
C ALA A 797 -4.96 21.21 -18.03
N MET A 798 -4.02 21.80 -17.28
CA MET A 798 -4.22 23.08 -16.60
C MET A 798 -4.55 24.21 -17.58
N GLN A 799 -3.85 24.28 -18.72
CA GLN A 799 -4.11 25.30 -19.74
C GLN A 799 -5.46 25.09 -20.45
N GLU A 800 -5.82 23.84 -20.74
CA GLU A 800 -7.13 23.49 -21.31
C GLU A 800 -8.27 23.84 -20.36
N ALA A 801 -8.10 23.53 -19.07
CA ALA A 801 -9.02 23.89 -18.01
C ALA A 801 -8.98 25.38 -17.62
N ARG A 802 -8.13 26.19 -18.27
CA ARG A 802 -7.92 27.62 -18.03
C ARG A 802 -7.57 27.96 -16.58
N GLN A 803 -6.79 27.07 -15.95
CA GLN A 803 -6.39 27.19 -14.55
C GLN A 803 -5.10 28.00 -14.39
N PRO A 804 -4.93 28.73 -13.26
CA PRO A 804 -3.72 29.52 -12.99
C PRO A 804 -2.44 28.67 -12.93
N LEU A 805 -1.55 28.87 -13.90
CA LEU A 805 -0.29 28.14 -14.02
C LEU A 805 0.85 29.07 -14.42
N GLN A 806 1.98 28.91 -13.75
CA GLN A 806 3.27 29.34 -14.26
C GLN A 806 4.31 28.23 -14.09
N ALA A 807 4.82 27.72 -15.21
CA ALA A 807 5.79 26.64 -15.24
C ALA A 807 7.05 26.99 -16.03
N GLY A 808 8.19 26.44 -15.62
CA GLY A 808 9.48 26.61 -16.27
C GLY A 808 10.30 25.33 -16.26
N TRP A 809 10.77 24.92 -17.44
CA TRP A 809 11.62 23.73 -17.65
C TRP A 809 12.80 24.04 -18.59
N GLY A 810 13.74 23.11 -18.71
CA GLY A 810 15.00 23.31 -19.44
C GLY A 810 16.07 24.05 -18.64
N TRP A 811 17.24 24.29 -19.25
CA TRP A 811 18.43 24.81 -18.58
C TRP A 811 18.19 26.12 -17.82
N SER A 812 17.40 27.03 -18.40
CA SER A 812 17.07 28.33 -17.78
C SER A 812 15.70 28.38 -17.10
N GLY A 813 14.93 27.28 -17.13
CA GLY A 813 13.51 27.24 -16.76
C GLY A 813 13.20 27.71 -15.33
N ALA A 814 13.98 27.26 -14.35
CA ALA A 814 13.80 27.67 -12.95
C ALA A 814 14.06 29.17 -12.74
N GLY A 815 15.00 29.77 -13.47
CA GLY A 815 15.27 31.22 -13.44
C GLY A 815 14.15 32.05 -14.07
N ASN A 816 13.35 31.44 -14.95
CA ASN A 816 12.24 32.12 -15.62
C ASN A 816 10.97 32.26 -14.77
N LEU A 817 10.79 31.39 -13.76
CA LEU A 817 9.71 31.55 -12.79
C LEU A 817 9.86 32.84 -11.97
N GLY A 818 11.11 33.29 -11.75
CA GLY A 818 11.42 34.33 -10.78
C GLY A 818 11.32 33.79 -9.35
N GLY A 819 12.30 34.12 -8.51
CA GLY A 819 12.27 33.77 -7.09
C GLY A 819 11.21 34.57 -6.35
N ILE A 820 10.56 33.94 -5.37
CA ILE A 820 9.87 34.68 -4.32
C ILE A 820 10.97 35.23 -3.41
N ASP A 821 10.95 36.54 -3.15
CA ASP A 821 11.93 37.15 -2.26
C ASP A 821 11.82 36.51 -0.87
N ARG A 822 12.93 35.94 -0.41
CA ARG A 822 12.95 35.15 0.82
C ARG A 822 12.65 35.98 2.08
N TYR A 823 12.85 37.29 2.03
CA TYR A 823 12.71 38.19 3.17
C TYR A 823 11.37 38.92 3.17
N THR A 824 10.97 39.49 2.03
CA THR A 824 9.71 40.22 1.91
C THR A 824 8.52 39.30 1.62
N GLY A 825 8.78 38.12 1.05
CA GLY A 825 7.74 37.24 0.53
C GLY A 825 7.08 37.79 -0.73
N GLU A 826 7.65 38.82 -1.33
CA GLU A 826 7.16 39.38 -2.58
C GLU A 826 7.59 38.51 -3.75
N TRP A 827 6.66 38.30 -4.65
CA TRP A 827 6.90 37.74 -5.96
C TRP A 827 6.49 38.76 -7.00
N ARG A 828 7.48 39.28 -7.73
CA ARG A 828 7.28 40.31 -8.77
C ARG A 828 6.60 41.57 -8.20
N GLY A 829 7.05 42.01 -7.02
CA GLY A 829 6.61 43.26 -6.37
C GLY A 829 5.24 43.19 -5.69
N ARG A 830 4.79 41.99 -5.35
CA ARG A 830 3.51 41.72 -4.69
C ARG A 830 3.64 40.57 -3.71
N VAL A 831 3.01 40.68 -2.56
CA VAL A 831 2.97 39.60 -1.55
C VAL A 831 1.98 38.54 -2.00
N ILE A 832 2.41 37.27 -2.06
CA ILE A 832 1.52 36.15 -2.39
C ILE A 832 0.50 35.96 -1.28
N SER A 833 -0.78 36.06 -1.65
CA SER A 833 -1.95 35.77 -0.83
C SER A 833 -3.09 35.19 -1.70
N ARG A 834 -4.12 34.62 -1.07
CA ARG A 834 -5.30 34.06 -1.76
C ARG A 834 -6.10 35.09 -2.55
N ASP A 835 -6.09 36.33 -2.10
CA ASP A 835 -6.78 37.47 -2.69
C ASP A 835 -5.86 38.31 -3.60
N MET A 836 -4.61 37.89 -3.80
CA MET A 836 -3.70 38.58 -4.71
C MET A 836 -4.11 38.31 -6.16
N PRO A 837 -4.45 39.33 -6.95
CA PRO A 837 -4.67 39.13 -8.39
C PRO A 837 -3.34 38.85 -9.08
N ILE A 838 -3.30 37.79 -9.89
CA ILE A 838 -2.12 37.38 -10.64
C ILE A 838 -2.48 37.21 -12.11
N PRO A 839 -1.82 37.94 -13.03
CA PRO A 839 -1.99 37.69 -14.46
C PRO A 839 -1.45 36.31 -14.82
N ALA A 840 -2.33 35.42 -15.28
CA ALA A 840 -1.98 34.10 -15.82
C ALA A 840 -2.28 34.07 -17.32
N VAL A 841 -1.31 34.50 -18.15
CA VAL A 841 -1.46 34.54 -19.61
C VAL A 841 -1.12 33.17 -20.21
N ALA A 842 -2.07 32.54 -20.89
CA ALA A 842 -1.87 31.29 -21.63
C ALA A 842 -1.96 31.51 -23.16
N ASN A 843 -1.44 30.55 -23.94
CA ASN A 843 -1.40 30.59 -25.41
C ASN A 843 -0.60 31.79 -25.95
N SER A 844 0.45 32.17 -25.24
CA SER A 844 1.35 33.24 -25.66
C SER A 844 2.38 32.72 -26.65
N THR A 845 2.86 33.57 -27.58
CA THR A 845 4.04 33.24 -28.42
C THR A 845 5.33 33.06 -27.62
N ARG A 846 5.30 33.40 -26.32
CA ARG A 846 6.37 33.15 -25.35
C ARG A 846 6.25 31.79 -24.64
N ASP A 847 5.12 31.10 -24.74
CA ASP A 847 5.01 29.70 -24.30
C ASP A 847 5.86 28.84 -25.25
N ARG A 848 6.80 28.06 -24.72
CA ARG A 848 7.82 27.33 -25.50
C ARG A 848 8.07 25.97 -24.88
N ASP A 849 8.34 24.98 -25.72
CA ASP A 849 8.80 23.65 -25.31
C ASP A 849 10.12 23.31 -26.01
N ALA A 850 11.21 23.92 -25.53
CA ALA A 850 12.55 23.78 -26.11
C ALA A 850 13.58 23.42 -25.03
N GLU A 851 14.67 22.75 -25.44
CA GLU A 851 15.66 22.19 -24.51
C GLU A 851 16.40 23.26 -23.68
N ASP A 852 16.72 24.42 -24.25
CA ASP A 852 17.41 25.51 -23.55
C ASP A 852 16.47 26.34 -22.65
N SER A 853 15.18 26.42 -23.02
CA SER A 853 14.18 27.23 -22.32
C SER A 853 12.75 26.77 -22.62
N GLY A 854 12.09 26.20 -21.62
CA GLY A 854 10.69 25.81 -21.64
C GLY A 854 9.84 26.64 -20.68
N LEU A 855 8.68 27.10 -21.14
CA LEU A 855 7.75 27.96 -20.39
C LEU A 855 6.29 27.64 -20.73
N ALA A 856 5.45 27.63 -19.69
CA ALA A 856 4.00 27.67 -19.82
C ALA A 856 3.44 28.70 -18.84
N GLY A 857 2.57 29.59 -19.32
CA GLY A 857 1.95 30.60 -18.46
C GLY A 857 2.91 31.69 -17.99
N GLY A 858 4.08 31.82 -18.63
CA GLY A 858 5.19 32.67 -18.16
C GLY A 858 5.98 33.35 -19.29
N GLY A 859 7.09 34.01 -18.95
CA GLY A 859 8.00 34.67 -19.91
C GLY A 859 7.83 36.19 -20.07
N TYR A 860 6.99 36.80 -19.23
CA TYR A 860 6.80 38.24 -19.09
C TYR A 860 7.03 38.63 -17.64
N SER A 861 7.45 39.86 -17.35
CA SER A 861 7.26 40.51 -16.05
C SER A 861 6.00 41.39 -16.14
N TRP A 862 5.49 41.89 -15.03
CA TRP A 862 4.37 42.85 -15.07
C TRP A 862 4.54 43.93 -14.02
N ARG A 863 3.84 45.04 -14.25
CA ARG A 863 3.65 46.13 -13.29
C ARG A 863 2.29 46.78 -13.50
N ASP A 864 1.95 47.73 -12.64
CA ASP A 864 0.75 48.57 -12.77
C ASP A 864 -0.56 47.77 -12.85
N LEU A 865 -0.62 46.58 -12.23
CA LEU A 865 -1.84 45.79 -12.13
C LEU A 865 -2.89 46.56 -11.29
N LYS A 866 -4.02 46.86 -11.91
CA LYS A 866 -5.21 47.47 -11.30
C LYS A 866 -6.42 46.62 -11.60
N GLU A 867 -7.26 46.41 -10.61
CA GLU A 867 -8.48 45.62 -10.70
C GLU A 867 -9.68 46.51 -10.34
N GLU A 868 -10.71 46.43 -11.16
CA GLU A 868 -12.02 47.07 -11.01
C GLU A 868 -13.07 45.96 -10.90
N ALA A 869 -14.32 46.29 -10.55
CA ALA A 869 -15.36 45.28 -10.30
C ALA A 869 -15.63 44.32 -11.48
N ASP A 870 -15.37 44.75 -12.71
CA ASP A 870 -15.64 44.01 -13.95
C ASP A 870 -14.48 44.03 -14.96
N SER A 871 -13.32 44.58 -14.60
CA SER A 871 -12.18 44.69 -15.50
C SER A 871 -10.86 44.77 -14.74
N PHE A 872 -9.74 44.49 -15.43
CA PHE A 872 -8.41 44.75 -14.90
C PHE A 872 -7.53 45.35 -15.97
N SER A 873 -6.50 46.09 -15.55
CA SER A 873 -5.46 46.61 -16.42
C SER A 873 -4.09 46.19 -15.87
N VAL A 874 -3.19 45.78 -16.76
CA VAL A 874 -1.83 45.38 -16.38
C VAL A 874 -0.85 45.74 -17.48
N THR A 875 0.33 46.20 -17.11
CA THR A 875 1.43 46.40 -18.05
C THR A 875 2.31 45.17 -18.08
N LEU A 876 2.32 44.44 -19.20
CA LEU A 876 3.25 43.33 -19.42
C LEU A 876 4.59 43.88 -19.94
N ILE A 877 5.67 43.46 -19.30
CA ILE A 877 7.04 43.82 -19.66
C ILE A 877 7.70 42.58 -20.28
N GLY A 878 8.09 42.67 -21.55
CA GLY A 878 8.90 41.63 -22.17
C GLY A 878 10.27 41.55 -21.50
N ARG A 879 10.78 40.33 -21.26
CA ARG A 879 12.21 40.17 -20.98
C ARG A 879 12.96 40.42 -22.30
N GLU A 880 13.80 41.46 -22.34
CA GLU A 880 14.87 41.60 -23.33
C GLU A 880 15.95 40.56 -23.09
#